data_AF-A0A8H5ECJ9-F1
#
_entry.id   AF-A0A8H5ECJ9-F1
#
_cell.length_a   1.000
_cell.length_b   1.000
_cell.length_c   1.000
_cell.angle_alpha   90.00
_cell.angle_beta   90.00
_cell.angle_gamma   90.00
#
_symmetry.space_group_name_H-M   'P 1'
#
loop_
_entity.id
_entity.type
_entity.pdbx_description
1 polymer ?
#
loop_
_entity_poly.entity_id
_entity_poly.type
_entity_poly.pdbx_seq_one_letter_code
_entity_poly.pdbx_strand_id
1 'polypeptide(L)'
;MQLPAIDIIYHEPITLSDGTVLSAMIWLPKNAKSHPVPAILEYLPYRKRDMTAVRDAMNHPYVAAHGYACVRVDMRGTGDSQGILRGEYLPQEQDDALEILKWIAAQDWCAGSIGMIGISWGGFNGLQVAARRPPELKAVISICSTDMRYDDDIHYMGGCILTENLTWAASMFSINSSPPDPALVGDQWRDLWLKRLESGGLFAEEWHQHQRRDDFWKHASIGENYSSIQCPVYLVGGWMDPYTNTIFRMLENLKVPRKGLVGPWGHKYPNFGYPGPQIGFLQESIRWWDKWLKGSETGIMHEPMLRCYLQDPTPPAPYMEDRPGRWVAEDSWSDSKPCLLRLGLSPGQLLTGKPTSNEKLEICSPQTVGFAGGRWLVFGVEGEGPGDQRLEAGGSLLFDSQILTEPLDFLGAPVLKLRIASDKANALIAATLSEVLPNGAATKVSHGVLNLTHRHGHEDVRPLEPRKFYDITLKLNHFGQRIGTGSRLRLALSSTCFPLVWPSPEITTLTIDCAHSTLDLPERGDNPQDSYLKPFKPAINGSLSQTELRPAKHRNYVTNDWDSGETALCVDWDDGMWEVNETGWRYGWWTGLKSSVKPDDPLSAEVEQRFVRDFERDDIVIKTKGWTKMKMTKTDMIITARLDAYENGKTVFGRDFSFTIPRDNAGALSDEILDAVVEAGRDEFDHLAPPSASGETSSQCLHTLLFPKEYYFSFRTLNCKAEVLRQDSGVKQDAVLVGQSGLPFHLNKDKDCNLPIYSTKDIHAVEDLRNAGFIAHVMVDGKKMCSKVGYSKGEDSAQRELDCLWKITTSPHAAAIQVPKILGLITTPENGKTIGFLEKYIPVSETWELSTLGSIEDVSAIDESRRKKWASQVRDNVDLLHKTRITWGDGKASNVLIHRETDDAWIIDFGGGWTEGWVDKPLSGTITGDEMTVKKIFGYLQVLY
;
A
#
# COMPACT_ATOMS: atom_id res chain seq x y z
N MET A 1 0.35 46.78 -10.12
CA MET A 1 1.38 46.55 -9.08
C MET A 1 2.43 45.65 -9.72
N GLN A 2 3.70 46.02 -9.68
CA GLN A 2 4.78 45.16 -10.19
C GLN A 2 4.92 43.96 -9.26
N LEU A 3 4.93 42.73 -9.79
CA LEU A 3 5.11 41.52 -8.96
C LEU A 3 6.49 41.58 -8.27
N PRO A 4 6.60 41.16 -6.99
CA PRO A 4 7.89 41.06 -6.32
C PRO A 4 8.85 40.16 -7.10
N ALA A 5 10.11 40.59 -7.16
CA ALA A 5 11.19 39.69 -7.57
C ALA A 5 11.34 38.56 -6.55
N ILE A 6 11.76 37.39 -7.01
CA ILE A 6 11.95 36.19 -6.17
C ILE A 6 13.43 35.81 -6.10
N ASP A 7 13.81 35.17 -5.01
CA ASP A 7 15.06 34.41 -4.83
C ASP A 7 14.73 32.91 -4.86
N ILE A 8 15.66 32.11 -5.39
CA ILE A 8 15.55 30.66 -5.43
C ILE A 8 16.65 30.08 -4.55
N ILE A 9 16.25 29.40 -3.49
CA ILE A 9 17.12 28.65 -2.59
C ILE A 9 17.04 27.19 -3.01
N TYR A 10 18.05 26.71 -3.72
CA TYR A 10 18.06 25.36 -4.30
C TYR A 10 18.19 24.23 -3.27
N HIS A 11 18.66 24.55 -2.07
CA HIS A 11 18.78 23.64 -0.96
C HIS A 11 18.72 24.40 0.37
N GLU A 12 17.71 24.09 1.18
CA GLU A 12 17.57 24.53 2.56
C GLU A 12 17.40 23.26 3.42
N PRO A 13 18.31 22.97 4.37
CA PRO A 13 18.22 21.80 5.23
C PRO A 13 17.16 21.99 6.31
N ILE A 14 16.26 21.01 6.45
CA ILE A 14 15.27 20.95 7.53
C ILE A 14 15.69 19.82 8.47
N THR A 15 16.23 20.16 9.65
CA THR A 15 16.54 19.16 10.69
C THR A 15 15.28 18.85 11.48
N LEU A 16 14.86 17.58 11.43
CA LEU A 16 13.75 17.04 12.21
C LEU A 16 14.18 16.74 13.65
N SER A 17 13.21 16.46 14.51
CA SER A 17 13.41 16.19 15.93
C SER A 17 14.30 14.96 16.21
N ASP A 18 14.30 13.97 15.30
CA ASP A 18 15.15 12.78 15.34
C ASP A 18 16.57 13.01 14.77
N GLY A 19 16.89 14.24 14.36
CA GLY A 19 18.17 14.61 13.76
C GLY A 19 18.28 14.33 12.26
N THR A 20 17.27 13.72 11.64
CA THR A 20 17.24 13.52 10.19
C THR A 20 17.13 14.85 9.47
N VAL A 21 17.98 15.05 8.45
CA VAL A 21 17.95 16.26 7.63
C VAL A 21 17.21 16.00 6.32
N LEU A 22 16.11 16.73 6.12
CA LEU A 22 15.39 16.78 4.85
C LEU A 22 15.90 17.94 3.98
N SER A 23 15.78 17.78 2.67
CA SER A 23 16.21 18.75 1.67
C SER A 23 15.01 19.48 1.07
N ALA A 24 14.96 20.80 1.30
CA ALA A 24 13.95 21.67 0.72
C ALA A 24 14.52 22.54 -0.40
N MET A 25 13.70 22.88 -1.38
CA MET A 25 13.93 23.95 -2.34
C MET A 25 12.86 25.04 -2.10
N ILE A 26 13.27 26.31 -2.08
CA ILE A 26 12.40 27.42 -1.72
C ILE A 26 12.42 28.49 -2.80
N TRP A 27 11.24 28.88 -3.29
CA TRP A 27 11.06 30.11 -4.07
C TRP A 27 10.47 31.18 -3.16
N LEU A 28 11.24 32.23 -2.89
CA LEU A 28 10.96 33.21 -1.85
C LEU A 28 10.87 34.63 -2.42
N PRO A 29 9.82 35.42 -2.13
CA PRO A 29 9.80 36.84 -2.49
C PRO A 29 10.97 37.59 -1.83
N LYS A 30 11.70 38.43 -2.58
CA LYS A 30 12.90 39.16 -2.07
C LYS A 30 12.62 40.01 -0.84
N ASN A 31 11.38 40.49 -0.68
CA ASN A 31 10.96 41.30 0.45
C ASN A 31 10.39 40.49 1.62
N ALA A 32 10.32 39.16 1.55
CA ALA A 32 9.60 38.32 2.52
C ALA A 32 10.11 38.45 3.96
N LYS A 33 11.40 38.68 4.18
CA LYS A 33 11.93 38.91 5.54
C LYS A 33 11.46 40.23 6.18
N SER A 34 11.22 41.23 5.35
CA SER A 34 10.68 42.53 5.79
C SER A 34 9.15 42.56 5.81
N HIS A 35 8.52 41.70 5.02
CA HIS A 35 7.09 41.57 4.85
C HIS A 35 6.74 40.07 4.77
N PRO A 36 6.65 39.37 5.92
CA PRO A 36 6.42 37.94 5.96
C PRO A 36 5.19 37.53 5.15
N VAL A 37 5.31 36.41 4.43
CA VAL A 37 4.31 35.90 3.50
C VAL A 37 3.80 34.52 3.93
N PRO A 38 2.56 34.14 3.59
CA PRO A 38 2.12 32.76 3.74
C PRO A 38 2.97 31.80 2.88
N ALA A 39 3.01 30.53 3.26
CA ALA A 39 3.77 29.50 2.58
C ALA A 39 2.88 28.48 1.87
N ILE A 40 3.39 27.88 0.79
CA ILE A 40 2.78 26.77 0.07
C ILE A 40 3.76 25.61 0.10
N LEU A 41 3.38 24.51 0.76
CA LEU A 41 4.17 23.29 0.87
C LEU A 41 3.74 22.27 -0.20
N GLU A 42 4.71 21.70 -0.90
CA GLU A 42 4.57 20.47 -1.67
C GLU A 42 5.62 19.45 -1.19
N TYR A 43 5.15 18.29 -0.73
CA TYR A 43 5.94 17.27 -0.04
C TYR A 43 5.60 15.90 -0.65
N LEU A 44 6.57 15.22 -1.25
CA LEU A 44 6.37 13.96 -2.00
C LEU A 44 7.73 13.31 -2.36
N PRO A 45 7.77 12.01 -2.72
CA PRO A 45 9.02 11.26 -2.86
C PRO A 45 9.69 11.42 -4.24
N TYR A 46 9.08 12.19 -5.14
CA TYR A 46 9.59 12.45 -6.48
C TYR A 46 10.58 13.62 -6.46
N ARG A 47 11.81 13.32 -6.85
CA ARG A 47 13.01 14.16 -6.67
C ARG A 47 12.86 15.57 -7.25
N LYS A 48 13.16 16.60 -6.45
CA LYS A 48 13.02 18.03 -6.81
C LYS A 48 14.07 18.57 -7.81
N ARG A 49 15.22 17.91 -7.98
CA ARG A 49 16.32 18.38 -8.88
C ARG A 49 16.30 17.78 -10.28
N ASP A 50 15.54 16.72 -10.50
CA ASP A 50 15.41 16.07 -11.80
C ASP A 50 13.95 15.78 -12.12
N MET A 51 13.42 14.62 -11.70
CA MET A 51 12.11 14.08 -12.04
C MET A 51 10.97 15.12 -12.00
N THR A 52 10.87 15.92 -10.93
CA THR A 52 9.85 16.97 -10.80
C THR A 52 10.34 18.38 -11.09
N ALA A 53 11.63 18.57 -11.40
CA ALA A 53 12.23 19.90 -11.56
C ALA A 53 11.55 20.77 -12.63
N VAL A 54 11.19 20.17 -13.78
CA VAL A 54 10.47 20.89 -14.85
C VAL A 54 9.10 21.35 -14.37
N ARG A 55 8.34 20.44 -13.74
CA ARG A 55 7.01 20.72 -13.18
C ARG A 55 7.07 21.81 -12.11
N ASP A 56 8.05 21.71 -11.22
CA ASP A 56 8.26 22.63 -10.11
C ASP A 56 8.60 24.04 -10.63
N ALA A 57 9.44 24.14 -11.66
CA ALA A 57 9.77 25.39 -12.35
C ALA A 57 8.60 25.98 -13.16
N MET A 58 7.67 25.16 -13.65
CA MET A 58 6.45 25.63 -14.32
C MET A 58 5.47 26.29 -13.34
N ASN A 59 5.44 25.87 -12.08
CA ASN A 59 4.40 26.23 -11.11
C ASN A 59 4.87 27.20 -10.02
N HIS A 60 5.91 26.85 -9.24
CA HIS A 60 6.27 27.57 -8.02
C HIS A 60 6.75 29.01 -8.25
N PRO A 61 7.54 29.34 -9.28
CA PRO A 61 7.98 30.73 -9.50
C PRO A 61 6.81 31.70 -9.67
N TYR A 62 5.75 31.29 -10.37
CA TYR A 62 4.56 32.12 -10.55
C TYR A 62 3.87 32.37 -9.21
N VAL A 63 3.65 31.32 -8.41
CA VAL A 63 3.00 31.44 -7.11
C VAL A 63 3.82 32.30 -6.16
N ALA A 64 5.15 32.12 -6.14
CA ALA A 64 6.05 32.92 -5.33
C ALA A 64 6.01 34.40 -5.71
N ALA A 65 6.02 34.71 -7.02
CA ALA A 65 5.88 36.08 -7.51
C ALA A 65 4.54 36.74 -7.12
N HIS A 66 3.55 35.99 -6.63
CA HIS A 66 2.27 36.52 -6.11
C HIS A 66 2.23 36.61 -4.57
N GLY A 67 3.40 36.66 -3.92
CA GLY A 67 3.54 36.92 -2.50
C GLY A 67 3.30 35.70 -1.62
N TYR A 68 3.92 34.58 -2.01
CA TYR A 68 3.94 33.33 -1.26
C TYR A 68 5.37 32.79 -1.18
N ALA A 69 5.74 32.10 -0.12
CA ALA A 69 6.93 31.26 -0.11
C ALA A 69 6.54 29.86 -0.60
N CYS A 70 7.09 29.38 -1.71
CA CYS A 70 6.86 28.00 -2.16
C CYS A 70 7.97 27.10 -1.63
N VAL A 71 7.63 26.05 -0.89
CA VAL A 71 8.56 25.12 -0.25
C VAL A 71 8.31 23.72 -0.81
N ARG A 72 9.28 23.20 -1.57
CA ARG A 72 9.26 21.85 -2.14
C ARG A 72 10.24 20.97 -1.37
N VAL A 73 9.75 19.92 -0.73
CA VAL A 73 10.58 19.07 0.16
C VAL A 73 10.68 17.63 -0.39
N ASP A 74 11.90 17.14 -0.59
CA ASP A 74 12.12 15.71 -0.85
C ASP A 74 11.79 14.93 0.43
N MET A 75 10.93 13.91 0.33
CA MET A 75 10.62 13.05 1.48
C MET A 75 11.85 12.35 2.05
N ARG A 76 11.77 11.98 3.33
CA ARG A 76 12.76 11.12 4.00
C ARG A 76 13.15 9.94 3.10
N GLY A 77 14.45 9.77 2.90
CA GLY A 77 15.04 8.70 2.09
C GLY A 77 14.90 8.86 0.58
N THR A 78 14.44 10.00 0.10
CA THR A 78 14.29 10.30 -1.33
C THR A 78 15.07 11.55 -1.72
N GLY A 79 15.37 11.68 -3.02
CA GLY A 79 16.12 12.83 -3.54
C GLY A 79 17.38 13.10 -2.72
N ASP A 80 17.48 14.34 -2.24
CA ASP A 80 18.63 14.82 -1.46
C ASP A 80 18.42 14.74 0.07
N SER A 81 17.30 14.16 0.54
CA SER A 81 16.99 14.02 1.97
C SER A 81 17.62 12.79 2.61
N GLN A 82 18.06 12.88 3.86
CA GLN A 82 18.55 11.72 4.61
C GLN A 82 17.43 10.70 4.92
N GLY A 83 17.82 9.53 5.43
CA GLY A 83 16.90 8.47 5.86
C GLY A 83 16.62 7.42 4.77
N ILE A 84 15.56 6.64 4.97
CA ILE A 84 15.13 5.54 4.09
C ILE A 84 13.59 5.62 3.94
N LEU A 85 13.10 5.55 2.70
CA LEU A 85 11.68 5.41 2.43
C LEU A 85 11.30 3.93 2.51
N ARG A 86 10.48 3.57 3.49
CA ARG A 86 10.15 2.15 3.78
C ARG A 86 8.87 1.64 3.14
N GLY A 87 8.02 2.54 2.65
CA GLY A 87 6.71 2.21 2.12
C GLY A 87 5.96 3.45 1.71
N GLU A 88 4.65 3.30 1.54
CA GLU A 88 3.75 4.31 1.02
C GLU A 88 2.80 4.84 2.10
N TYR A 89 2.67 6.17 2.18
CA TYR A 89 1.77 6.90 3.10
C TYR A 89 1.95 6.52 4.58
N LEU A 90 3.19 6.27 5.00
CA LEU A 90 3.53 5.84 6.35
C LEU A 90 3.14 6.88 7.41
N PRO A 91 2.86 6.47 8.67
CA PRO A 91 2.71 7.41 9.78
C PRO A 91 3.89 8.38 9.90
N GLN A 92 5.12 7.88 9.71
CA GLN A 92 6.35 8.68 9.70
C GLN A 92 6.32 9.82 8.67
N GLU A 93 5.80 9.58 7.47
CA GLU A 93 5.67 10.62 6.45
C GLU A 93 4.77 11.76 6.94
N GLN A 94 3.66 11.42 7.61
CA GLN A 94 2.74 12.41 8.15
C GLN A 94 3.36 13.18 9.32
N ASP A 95 4.10 12.49 10.20
CA ASP A 95 4.75 13.11 11.34
C ASP A 95 5.88 14.06 10.90
N ASP A 96 6.70 13.65 9.91
CA ASP A 96 7.68 14.51 9.25
C ASP A 96 7.00 15.77 8.67
N ALA A 97 5.84 15.62 8.03
CA ALA A 97 5.09 16.76 7.49
C ALA A 97 4.61 17.73 8.58
N LEU A 98 4.18 17.24 9.74
CA LEU A 98 3.82 18.09 10.89
C LEU A 98 5.01 18.89 11.41
N GLU A 99 6.21 18.30 11.43
CA GLU A 99 7.44 19.00 11.79
C GLU A 99 7.85 20.03 10.74
N ILE A 100 7.75 19.70 9.45
CA ILE A 100 8.01 20.65 8.35
C ILE A 100 7.08 21.86 8.46
N LEU A 101 5.79 21.66 8.73
CA LEU A 101 4.83 22.77 8.88
C LEU A 101 5.21 23.70 10.05
N LYS A 102 5.60 23.15 11.19
CA LYS A 102 6.11 23.92 12.33
C LYS A 102 7.39 24.67 11.98
N TRP A 103 8.33 24.00 11.30
CA TRP A 103 9.57 24.61 10.86
C TRP A 103 9.34 25.78 9.91
N ILE A 104 8.43 25.63 8.93
CA ILE A 104 8.03 26.70 8.01
C ILE A 104 7.41 27.88 8.78
N ALA A 105 6.48 27.60 9.70
CA ALA A 105 5.81 28.64 10.48
C ALA A 105 6.78 29.42 11.41
N ALA A 106 7.91 28.82 11.78
CA ALA A 106 8.93 29.46 12.61
C ALA A 106 9.91 30.38 11.84
N GLN A 107 9.88 30.37 10.51
CA GLN A 107 10.81 31.16 9.70
C GLN A 107 10.51 32.66 9.72
N ASP A 108 11.55 33.50 9.67
CA ASP A 108 11.45 34.97 9.69
C ASP A 108 10.64 35.55 8.51
N TRP A 109 10.57 34.80 7.41
CA TRP A 109 9.85 35.15 6.20
C TRP A 109 8.40 34.64 6.16
N CYS A 110 7.96 33.83 7.13
CA CYS A 110 6.64 33.21 7.11
C CYS A 110 5.62 33.99 7.96
N ALA A 111 4.43 34.21 7.41
CA ALA A 111 3.32 34.84 8.12
C ALA A 111 2.54 33.87 9.05
N GLY A 112 3.02 32.63 9.21
CA GLY A 112 2.40 31.60 10.06
C GLY A 112 1.17 30.89 9.47
N SER A 113 0.78 31.20 8.23
CA SER A 113 -0.31 30.52 7.50
C SER A 113 0.25 29.72 6.33
N ILE A 114 -0.06 28.42 6.28
CA ILE A 114 0.48 27.50 5.29
C ILE A 114 -0.66 26.83 4.51
N GLY A 115 -0.51 26.71 3.20
CA GLY A 115 -1.31 25.83 2.36
C GLY A 115 -0.51 24.63 1.88
N MET A 116 -1.17 23.50 1.60
CA MET A 116 -0.54 22.35 0.95
C MET A 116 -1.12 22.12 -0.44
N ILE A 117 -0.25 21.80 -1.39
CA ILE A 117 -0.62 21.41 -2.75
C ILE A 117 0.19 20.22 -3.21
N GLY A 118 -0.44 19.34 -3.99
CA GLY A 118 0.27 18.28 -4.69
C GLY A 118 -0.63 17.51 -5.64
N ILE A 119 0.02 16.77 -6.54
CA ILE A 119 -0.62 15.82 -7.45
C ILE A 119 -0.23 14.40 -7.07
N SER A 120 -1.11 13.43 -7.30
CA SER A 120 -0.82 12.02 -6.98
C SER A 120 -0.46 11.92 -5.50
N TRP A 121 0.60 11.20 -5.12
CA TRP A 121 1.13 11.13 -3.76
C TRP A 121 1.06 12.45 -2.95
N GLY A 122 1.45 13.59 -3.54
CA GLY A 122 1.38 14.89 -2.86
C GLY A 122 -0.05 15.41 -2.65
N GLY A 123 -1.00 14.99 -3.50
CA GLY A 123 -2.42 15.21 -3.31
C GLY A 123 -3.01 14.32 -2.21
N PHE A 124 -2.58 13.05 -2.13
CA PHE A 124 -2.99 12.11 -1.07
C PHE A 124 -2.49 12.60 0.29
N ASN A 125 -1.18 12.83 0.41
CA ASN A 125 -0.61 13.19 1.70
C ASN A 125 -1.05 14.59 2.17
N GLY A 126 -1.37 15.52 1.25
CA GLY A 126 -1.99 16.79 1.59
C GLY A 126 -3.32 16.62 2.33
N LEU A 127 -4.15 15.67 1.89
CA LEU A 127 -5.40 15.32 2.58
C LEU A 127 -5.14 14.59 3.91
N GLN A 128 -4.18 13.67 3.94
CA GLN A 128 -3.82 12.90 5.14
C GLN A 128 -3.28 13.81 6.24
N VAL A 129 -2.38 14.74 5.91
CA VAL A 129 -1.85 15.75 6.84
C VAL A 129 -2.97 16.70 7.29
N ALA A 130 -3.90 17.09 6.41
CA ALA A 130 -5.07 17.87 6.81
C ALA A 130 -5.95 17.16 7.85
N ALA A 131 -6.09 15.82 7.76
CA ALA A 131 -6.82 15.02 8.74
C ALA A 131 -6.14 15.00 10.13
N ARG A 132 -4.81 15.22 10.18
CA ARG A 132 -4.04 15.38 11.43
C ARG A 132 -4.23 16.76 12.08
N ARG A 133 -4.93 17.69 11.41
CA ARG A 133 -5.34 19.01 11.92
C ARG A 133 -4.19 19.88 12.49
N PRO A 134 -3.03 20.00 11.80
CA PRO A 134 -2.00 20.93 12.24
C PRO A 134 -2.53 22.37 12.24
N PRO A 135 -2.28 23.15 13.31
CA PRO A 135 -2.80 24.51 13.41
C PRO A 135 -2.22 25.45 12.33
N GLU A 136 -1.05 25.15 11.76
CA GLU A 136 -0.39 25.95 10.73
C GLU A 136 -1.07 25.81 9.34
N LEU A 137 -1.71 24.67 9.07
CA LEU A 137 -2.33 24.35 7.78
C LEU A 137 -3.72 24.96 7.68
N LYS A 138 -3.91 25.88 6.72
CA LYS A 138 -5.15 26.65 6.56
C LYS A 138 -5.96 26.27 5.33
N ALA A 139 -5.39 25.61 4.33
CA ALA A 139 -6.13 25.08 3.17
C ALA A 139 -5.30 24.05 2.39
N VAL A 140 -5.99 23.19 1.62
CA VAL A 140 -5.38 22.20 0.73
C VAL A 140 -5.91 22.37 -0.71
N ILE A 141 -5.02 22.19 -1.69
CA ILE A 141 -5.39 21.85 -3.07
C ILE A 141 -4.88 20.44 -3.36
N SER A 142 -5.79 19.49 -3.57
CA SER A 142 -5.45 18.08 -3.83
C SER A 142 -5.80 17.76 -5.28
N ILE A 143 -4.80 17.25 -6.01
CA ILE A 143 -4.88 17.04 -7.47
C ILE A 143 -4.70 15.55 -7.76
N CYS A 144 -5.59 14.95 -8.56
CA CYS A 144 -5.53 13.55 -9.02
C CYS A 144 -5.11 12.57 -7.90
N SER A 145 -5.88 12.53 -6.81
CA SER A 145 -5.60 11.71 -5.62
C SER A 145 -6.84 10.99 -5.13
N THR A 146 -6.68 9.88 -4.38
CA THR A 146 -7.82 9.17 -3.78
C THR A 146 -8.01 9.41 -2.28
N ASP A 147 -9.27 9.29 -1.84
CA ASP A 147 -9.73 9.23 -0.45
C ASP A 147 -9.82 7.79 0.08
N MET A 148 -9.66 6.78 -0.78
CA MET A 148 -9.77 5.35 -0.50
C MET A 148 -8.60 4.59 -1.15
N ARG A 149 -7.62 4.15 -0.35
CA ARG A 149 -6.39 3.51 -0.85
C ARG A 149 -6.61 2.12 -1.47
N TYR A 150 -7.61 1.37 -1.01
CA TYR A 150 -7.92 0.07 -1.62
C TYR A 150 -8.78 0.21 -2.87
N ASP A 151 -9.86 0.99 -2.79
CA ASP A 151 -10.94 0.97 -3.78
C ASP A 151 -10.58 1.64 -5.12
N ASP A 152 -9.75 2.69 -5.10
CA ASP A 152 -9.46 3.52 -6.28
C ASP A 152 -8.00 3.98 -6.36
N ASP A 153 -7.08 3.31 -5.66
CA ASP A 153 -5.65 3.53 -5.88
C ASP A 153 -5.08 2.54 -6.92
N ILE A 154 -3.83 2.72 -7.31
CA ILE A 154 -3.10 1.86 -8.28
C ILE A 154 -3.11 0.37 -7.91
N HIS A 155 -3.53 0.01 -6.70
CA HIS A 155 -3.45 -1.33 -6.14
C HIS A 155 -4.59 -2.23 -6.57
N TYR A 156 -5.84 -1.78 -6.39
CA TYR A 156 -7.04 -2.57 -6.63
C TYR A 156 -8.16 -1.71 -7.24
N MET A 157 -9.02 -2.36 -8.03
CA MET A 157 -10.28 -1.77 -8.51
C MET A 157 -11.36 -2.84 -8.40
N GLY A 158 -12.43 -2.57 -7.62
CA GLY A 158 -13.53 -3.52 -7.43
C GLY A 158 -13.09 -4.89 -6.88
N GLY A 159 -12.03 -4.94 -6.06
CA GLY A 159 -11.45 -6.18 -5.54
C GLY A 159 -10.64 -6.99 -6.56
N CYS A 160 -10.40 -6.45 -7.76
CA CYS A 160 -9.45 -7.00 -8.73
C CYS A 160 -8.08 -6.34 -8.55
N ILE A 161 -6.99 -7.11 -8.65
CA ILE A 161 -5.62 -6.58 -8.64
C ILE A 161 -5.37 -5.86 -9.98
N LEU A 162 -5.03 -4.58 -9.93
CA LEU A 162 -4.60 -3.81 -11.11
C LEU A 162 -3.17 -4.22 -11.52
N THR A 163 -2.84 -4.18 -12.80
CA THR A 163 -1.43 -4.36 -13.21
C THR A 163 -0.56 -3.19 -12.75
N GLU A 164 -1.17 -2.05 -12.48
CA GLU A 164 -0.57 -0.89 -11.85
C GLU A 164 0.01 -1.16 -10.45
N ASN A 165 -0.50 -2.14 -9.69
CA ASN A 165 0.06 -2.53 -8.40
C ASN A 165 1.55 -2.93 -8.53
N LEU A 166 1.84 -3.81 -9.50
CA LEU A 166 3.21 -4.23 -9.81
C LEU A 166 4.02 -3.12 -10.48
N THR A 167 3.46 -2.46 -11.50
CA THR A 167 4.23 -1.50 -12.31
C THR A 167 4.55 -0.22 -11.55
N TRP A 168 3.70 0.18 -10.61
CA TRP A 168 4.03 1.26 -9.68
C TRP A 168 5.11 0.84 -8.68
N ALA A 169 5.06 -0.38 -8.15
CA ALA A 169 6.12 -0.89 -7.27
C ALA A 169 7.48 -0.90 -7.99
N ALA A 170 7.51 -1.33 -9.26
CA ALA A 170 8.69 -1.27 -10.12
C ALA A 170 9.17 0.16 -10.39
N SER A 171 8.24 1.11 -10.54
CA SER A 171 8.54 2.53 -10.73
C SER A 171 9.15 3.14 -9.46
N MET A 172 8.60 2.85 -8.28
CA MET A 172 9.17 3.27 -7.00
C MET A 172 10.53 2.62 -6.75
N PHE A 173 10.69 1.34 -7.11
CA PHE A 173 11.98 0.65 -7.05
C PHE A 173 13.05 1.34 -7.90
N SER A 174 12.66 1.80 -9.10
CA SER A 174 13.50 2.62 -9.96
C SER A 174 13.85 3.98 -9.33
N ILE A 175 12.86 4.72 -8.83
CA ILE A 175 13.05 6.07 -8.23
C ILE A 175 13.94 5.99 -6.99
N ASN A 176 13.64 5.08 -6.06
CA ASN A 176 14.32 4.94 -4.77
C ASN A 176 15.79 4.51 -4.92
N SER A 177 16.15 3.89 -6.04
CA SER A 177 17.54 3.54 -6.34
C SER A 177 18.43 4.73 -6.72
N SER A 178 17.86 5.93 -6.94
CA SER A 178 18.59 7.10 -7.44
C SER A 178 19.48 7.76 -6.36
N PRO A 179 20.69 8.23 -6.72
CA PRO A 179 21.62 8.88 -5.79
C PRO A 179 21.19 10.31 -5.43
N PRO A 180 21.50 10.81 -4.22
CA PRO A 180 21.43 12.25 -3.95
C PRO A 180 22.49 13.01 -4.75
N ASP A 181 22.29 14.32 -4.98
CA ASP A 181 23.26 15.16 -5.68
C ASP A 181 24.47 15.47 -4.76
N PRO A 182 25.71 15.06 -5.11
CA PRO A 182 26.91 15.32 -4.33
C PRO A 182 27.15 16.81 -4.06
N ALA A 183 26.69 17.70 -4.94
CA ALA A 183 26.86 19.15 -4.75
C ALA A 183 26.06 19.69 -3.56
N LEU A 184 25.03 18.98 -3.09
CA LEU A 184 24.21 19.40 -1.96
C LEU A 184 24.57 18.68 -0.66
N VAL A 185 24.75 17.35 -0.74
CA VAL A 185 24.98 16.56 0.48
C VAL A 185 26.47 16.34 0.76
N GLY A 186 27.38 16.71 -0.14
CA GLY A 186 28.82 16.57 0.03
C GLY A 186 29.25 15.10 0.06
N ASP A 187 30.34 14.79 0.76
CA ASP A 187 30.99 13.47 0.77
C ASP A 187 30.08 12.32 1.25
N GLN A 188 28.99 12.62 1.97
CA GLN A 188 28.03 11.61 2.44
C GLN A 188 27.12 11.06 1.33
N TRP A 189 27.12 11.64 0.12
CA TRP A 189 26.20 11.27 -0.97
C TRP A 189 26.23 9.77 -1.26
N ARG A 190 27.43 9.20 -1.25
CA ARG A 190 27.70 7.81 -1.61
C ARG A 190 27.19 6.86 -0.55
N ASP A 191 27.41 7.18 0.72
CA ASP A 191 26.95 6.37 1.85
C ASP A 191 25.42 6.39 1.96
N LEU A 192 24.79 7.56 1.75
CA LEU A 192 23.34 7.67 1.66
C LEU A 192 22.77 6.81 0.53
N TRP A 193 23.39 6.88 -0.65
CA TRP A 193 22.97 6.10 -1.81
C TRP A 193 23.09 4.60 -1.59
N LEU A 194 24.25 4.11 -1.12
CA LEU A 194 24.46 2.68 -0.86
C LEU A 194 23.52 2.17 0.24
N LYS A 195 23.31 2.94 1.31
CA LYS A 195 22.37 2.57 2.37
C LYS A 195 20.93 2.42 1.84
N ARG A 196 20.51 3.29 0.91
CA ARG A 196 19.21 3.18 0.23
C ARG A 196 19.14 1.95 -0.67
N LEU A 197 20.21 1.60 -1.39
CA LEU A 197 20.25 0.38 -2.21
C LEU A 197 20.17 -0.89 -1.35
N GLU A 198 20.85 -0.91 -0.21
CA GLU A 198 20.91 -2.05 0.71
C GLU A 198 19.60 -2.24 1.51
N SER A 199 19.04 -1.13 1.99
CA SER A 199 17.90 -1.12 2.93
C SER A 199 16.58 -0.72 2.29
N GLY A 200 16.59 -0.20 1.06
CA GLY A 200 15.41 0.08 0.26
C GLY A 200 14.77 -1.21 -0.20
N GLY A 201 13.52 -1.43 0.22
CA GLY A 201 12.75 -2.61 -0.15
C GLY A 201 12.10 -2.49 -1.53
N LEU A 202 11.58 -3.62 -2.03
CA LEU A 202 10.62 -3.65 -3.13
C LEU A 202 9.22 -3.69 -2.51
N PHE A 203 8.45 -2.60 -2.62
CA PHE A 203 7.13 -2.49 -1.99
C PHE A 203 6.10 -3.51 -2.54
N ALA A 204 6.39 -4.14 -3.68
CA ALA A 204 5.53 -5.14 -4.29
C ALA A 204 5.19 -6.30 -3.33
N GLU A 205 6.12 -6.73 -2.46
CA GLU A 205 5.82 -7.84 -1.55
C GLU A 205 4.68 -7.49 -0.58
N GLU A 206 4.82 -6.39 0.16
CA GLU A 206 3.83 -5.92 1.13
C GLU A 206 2.48 -5.64 0.46
N TRP A 207 2.47 -4.90 -0.66
CA TRP A 207 1.24 -4.56 -1.37
C TRP A 207 0.46 -5.79 -1.86
N HIS A 208 1.15 -6.84 -2.30
CA HIS A 208 0.51 -8.06 -2.77
C HIS A 208 0.14 -9.03 -1.62
N GLN A 209 0.70 -8.86 -0.41
CA GLN A 209 0.25 -9.59 0.78
C GLN A 209 -1.12 -9.09 1.25
N HIS A 210 -1.40 -7.79 1.12
CA HIS A 210 -2.66 -7.17 1.53
C HIS A 210 -3.76 -7.26 0.45
N GLN A 211 -4.22 -8.48 0.13
CA GLN A 211 -5.22 -8.72 -0.93
C GLN A 211 -6.64 -8.24 -0.62
N ARG A 212 -6.95 -7.94 0.64
CA ARG A 212 -8.26 -7.46 1.12
C ARG A 212 -8.13 -6.06 1.68
N ARG A 213 -9.26 -5.38 1.84
CA ARG A 213 -9.32 -4.06 2.49
C ARG A 213 -9.17 -4.17 4.01
N ASP A 214 -7.96 -4.50 4.46
CA ASP A 214 -7.58 -4.60 5.86
C ASP A 214 -7.04 -3.27 6.43
N ASP A 215 -6.49 -3.32 7.64
CA ASP A 215 -6.00 -2.15 8.36
C ASP A 215 -4.85 -1.43 7.63
N PHE A 216 -4.08 -2.14 6.81
CA PHE A 216 -3.02 -1.54 5.99
C PHE A 216 -3.59 -0.52 5.02
N TRP A 217 -4.70 -0.83 4.34
CA TRP A 217 -5.35 0.08 3.40
C TRP A 217 -6.25 1.12 4.07
N LYS A 218 -6.88 0.77 5.20
CA LYS A 218 -7.68 1.71 5.99
C LYS A 218 -6.82 2.83 6.56
N HIS A 219 -5.57 2.52 6.94
CA HIS A 219 -4.60 3.53 7.34
C HIS A 219 -4.47 4.62 6.27
N ALA A 220 -4.57 5.88 6.70
CA ALA A 220 -4.46 7.06 5.87
C ALA A 220 -5.49 7.17 4.70
N SER A 221 -6.54 6.35 4.70
CA SER A 221 -7.71 6.56 3.85
C SER A 221 -8.64 7.58 4.48
N ILE A 222 -8.93 8.67 3.77
CA ILE A 222 -9.80 9.75 4.25
C ILE A 222 -11.24 9.28 4.39
N GLY A 223 -11.66 8.31 3.57
CA GLY A 223 -12.99 7.72 3.61
C GLY A 223 -13.36 7.06 4.93
N GLU A 224 -12.39 6.74 5.80
CA GLU A 224 -12.64 6.26 7.17
C GLU A 224 -13.31 7.35 8.03
N ASN A 225 -12.89 8.60 7.87
CA ASN A 225 -13.45 9.71 8.62
C ASN A 225 -13.20 11.07 7.95
N TYR A 226 -14.11 11.46 7.06
CA TYR A 226 -14.09 12.77 6.40
C TYR A 226 -14.13 13.97 7.39
N SER A 227 -14.66 13.80 8.61
CA SER A 227 -14.73 14.88 9.61
C SER A 227 -13.38 15.25 10.24
N SER A 228 -12.36 14.40 10.05
CA SER A 228 -11.00 14.70 10.49
C SER A 228 -10.40 15.90 9.76
N ILE A 229 -10.84 16.19 8.53
CA ILE A 229 -10.40 17.37 7.79
C ILE A 229 -11.24 18.58 8.22
N GLN A 230 -10.55 19.60 8.74
CA GLN A 230 -11.17 20.83 9.24
C GLN A 230 -10.77 22.10 8.46
N CYS A 231 -9.75 22.02 7.61
CA CYS A 231 -9.40 23.10 6.72
C CYS A 231 -10.13 22.98 5.36
N PRO A 232 -10.34 24.09 4.64
CA PRO A 232 -10.86 24.11 3.28
C PRO A 232 -10.06 23.25 2.30
N VAL A 233 -10.77 22.58 1.37
CA VAL A 233 -10.17 21.70 0.35
C VAL A 233 -10.64 22.04 -1.06
N TYR A 234 -9.71 22.25 -1.99
CA TYR A 234 -10.00 22.30 -3.42
C TYR A 234 -9.52 21.00 -4.10
N LEU A 235 -10.46 20.22 -4.60
CA LEU A 235 -10.22 18.96 -5.31
C LEU A 235 -10.14 19.21 -6.82
N VAL A 236 -9.10 18.69 -7.48
CA VAL A 236 -8.84 18.92 -8.90
C VAL A 236 -8.47 17.60 -9.58
N GLY A 237 -8.97 17.37 -10.79
CA GLY A 237 -8.62 16.18 -11.57
C GLY A 237 -9.11 16.29 -13.01
N GLY A 238 -9.13 15.19 -13.74
CA GLY A 238 -9.61 15.20 -15.12
C GLY A 238 -10.14 13.85 -15.59
N TRP A 239 -11.04 13.85 -16.58
CA TRP A 239 -11.78 12.65 -16.97
C TRP A 239 -10.94 11.48 -17.49
N MET A 240 -9.71 11.73 -17.94
CA MET A 240 -8.77 10.68 -18.35
C MET A 240 -7.97 10.13 -17.16
N ASP A 241 -8.06 10.76 -15.99
CA ASP A 241 -7.40 10.35 -14.75
C ASP A 241 -8.26 9.37 -13.94
N PRO A 242 -7.68 8.27 -13.42
CA PRO A 242 -8.43 7.26 -12.69
C PRO A 242 -8.96 7.74 -11.33
N TYR A 243 -8.36 8.78 -10.72
CA TYR A 243 -8.73 9.26 -9.39
C TYR A 243 -9.94 10.20 -9.38
N THR A 244 -10.56 10.44 -10.54
CA THR A 244 -11.68 11.38 -10.68
C THR A 244 -12.86 11.08 -9.76
N ASN A 245 -13.13 9.80 -9.46
CA ASN A 245 -14.20 9.37 -8.57
C ASN A 245 -14.12 10.02 -7.17
N THR A 246 -12.90 10.26 -6.67
CA THR A 246 -12.67 10.85 -5.35
C THR A 246 -13.21 12.25 -5.22
N ILE A 247 -13.16 13.06 -6.28
CA ILE A 247 -13.66 14.44 -6.26
C ILE A 247 -15.14 14.43 -5.86
N PHE A 248 -15.92 13.58 -6.49
CA PHE A 248 -17.37 13.46 -6.25
C PHE A 248 -17.69 12.96 -4.84
N ARG A 249 -17.01 11.90 -4.38
CA ARG A 249 -17.18 11.37 -3.01
C ARG A 249 -16.81 12.39 -1.95
N MET A 250 -15.69 13.09 -2.11
CA MET A 250 -15.22 14.09 -1.15
C MET A 250 -16.14 15.32 -1.14
N LEU A 251 -16.64 15.75 -2.30
CA LEU A 251 -17.62 16.83 -2.38
C LEU A 251 -18.93 16.50 -1.66
N GLU A 252 -19.38 15.26 -1.71
CA GLU A 252 -20.57 14.80 -0.99
C GLU A 252 -20.33 14.73 0.54
N ASN A 253 -19.18 14.19 0.95
CA ASN A 253 -18.97 13.77 2.34
C ASN A 253 -18.29 14.77 3.27
N LEU A 254 -17.40 15.64 2.77
CA LEU A 254 -16.76 16.65 3.61
C LEU A 254 -17.82 17.56 4.28
N LYS A 255 -17.44 18.38 5.26
CA LYS A 255 -18.32 19.44 5.83
C LYS A 255 -17.67 20.82 5.83
N VAL A 256 -16.40 20.89 5.49
CA VAL A 256 -15.63 22.13 5.32
C VAL A 256 -16.01 22.86 4.02
N PRO A 257 -15.62 24.14 3.88
CA PRO A 257 -15.60 24.82 2.59
C PRO A 257 -14.80 24.01 1.58
N ARG A 258 -15.38 23.76 0.41
CA ARG A 258 -14.75 22.90 -0.60
C ARG A 258 -15.15 23.30 -2.02
N LYS A 259 -14.30 22.96 -2.98
CA LYS A 259 -14.59 23.08 -4.41
C LYS A 259 -14.07 21.87 -5.17
N GLY A 260 -14.68 21.58 -6.32
CA GLY A 260 -14.24 20.56 -7.27
C GLY A 260 -14.00 21.14 -8.65
N LEU A 261 -12.96 20.67 -9.33
CA LEU A 261 -12.63 21.03 -10.70
C LEU A 261 -12.24 19.79 -11.49
N VAL A 262 -12.99 19.47 -12.54
CA VAL A 262 -12.71 18.32 -13.41
C VAL A 262 -12.56 18.77 -14.85
N GLY A 263 -11.37 18.68 -15.41
CA GLY A 263 -11.12 18.94 -16.83
C GLY A 263 -11.12 17.68 -17.68
N PRO A 264 -10.77 17.77 -18.97
CA PRO A 264 -10.57 16.59 -19.82
C PRO A 264 -9.19 15.91 -19.65
N TRP A 265 -8.34 16.46 -18.79
CA TRP A 265 -6.93 16.09 -18.65
C TRP A 265 -6.73 14.66 -18.12
N GLY A 266 -5.55 14.10 -18.40
CA GLY A 266 -5.01 12.96 -17.66
C GLY A 266 -4.38 13.36 -16.32
N HIS A 267 -3.48 12.53 -15.80
CA HIS A 267 -2.78 12.67 -14.53
C HIS A 267 -1.74 13.82 -14.54
N LYS A 268 -2.21 15.07 -14.70
CA LYS A 268 -1.41 16.29 -14.86
C LYS A 268 -2.07 17.49 -14.18
N TYR A 269 -1.29 18.54 -13.94
CA TYR A 269 -1.83 19.83 -13.53
C TYR A 269 -2.60 20.50 -14.68
N PRO A 270 -3.70 21.22 -14.42
CA PRO A 270 -4.54 21.77 -15.48
C PRO A 270 -3.90 22.82 -16.40
N ASN A 271 -2.82 23.49 -15.98
CA ASN A 271 -2.12 24.51 -16.78
C ASN A 271 -1.20 23.91 -17.87
N PHE A 272 -0.95 22.61 -17.85
CA PHE A 272 -0.22 21.89 -18.91
C PHE A 272 -0.79 20.48 -19.12
N GLY A 273 -2.05 20.29 -18.75
CA GLY A 273 -2.76 19.02 -18.88
C GLY A 273 -3.20 18.77 -20.32
N TYR A 274 -3.08 17.51 -20.73
CA TYR A 274 -3.57 17.00 -22.01
C TYR A 274 -4.54 15.83 -21.78
N PRO A 275 -5.55 15.63 -22.66
CA PRO A 275 -5.96 16.56 -23.72
C PRO A 275 -6.41 17.92 -23.15
N GLY A 276 -6.27 18.97 -23.94
CA GLY A 276 -6.75 20.31 -23.61
C GLY A 276 -8.29 20.41 -23.55
N PRO A 277 -8.86 21.57 -23.17
CA PRO A 277 -8.14 22.84 -23.03
C PRO A 277 -7.38 22.95 -21.72
N GLN A 278 -6.17 23.48 -21.81
CA GLN A 278 -5.42 23.95 -20.64
C GLN A 278 -6.08 25.22 -20.09
N ILE A 279 -6.00 25.42 -18.78
CA ILE A 279 -6.59 26.59 -18.11
C ILE A 279 -5.55 27.34 -17.28
N GLY A 280 -5.84 28.60 -16.96
CA GLY A 280 -5.11 29.42 -16.02
C GLY A 280 -5.22 28.92 -14.57
N PHE A 281 -4.71 27.73 -14.30
CA PHE A 281 -4.79 27.06 -13.00
C PHE A 281 -4.01 27.78 -11.92
N LEU A 282 -2.82 28.32 -12.26
CA LEU A 282 -2.03 29.07 -11.30
C LEU A 282 -2.75 30.36 -10.87
N GLN A 283 -3.50 30.98 -11.77
CA GLN A 283 -4.33 32.14 -11.45
C GLN A 283 -5.51 31.74 -10.56
N GLU A 284 -6.11 30.58 -10.81
CA GLU A 284 -7.21 30.06 -9.98
C GLU A 284 -6.72 29.65 -8.58
N SER A 285 -5.55 29.02 -8.48
CA SER A 285 -4.97 28.64 -7.20
C SER A 285 -4.62 29.86 -6.35
N ILE A 286 -4.11 30.95 -6.94
CA ILE A 286 -3.90 32.21 -6.22
C ILE A 286 -5.19 32.76 -5.62
N ARG A 287 -6.34 32.67 -6.31
CA ARG A 287 -7.63 33.11 -5.74
C ARG A 287 -8.04 32.29 -4.53
N TRP A 288 -7.73 31.00 -4.53
CA TRP A 288 -7.95 30.11 -3.39
C TRP A 288 -7.01 30.44 -2.23
N TRP A 289 -5.72 30.62 -2.51
CA TRP A 289 -4.72 30.96 -1.49
C TRP A 289 -4.95 32.34 -0.89
N ASP A 290 -5.31 33.33 -1.68
CA ASP A 290 -5.60 34.68 -1.18
C ASP A 290 -6.80 34.65 -0.23
N LYS A 291 -7.82 33.83 -0.52
CA LYS A 291 -9.00 33.67 0.35
C LYS A 291 -8.63 33.08 1.71
N TRP A 292 -7.88 31.98 1.72
CA TRP A 292 -7.69 31.18 2.93
C TRP A 292 -6.41 31.49 3.71
N LEU A 293 -5.34 31.95 3.03
CA LEU A 293 -4.06 32.25 3.67
C LEU A 293 -3.88 33.74 3.94
N LYS A 294 -4.58 34.62 3.22
CA LYS A 294 -4.51 36.09 3.40
C LYS A 294 -5.84 36.71 3.86
N GLY A 295 -6.93 35.95 3.88
CA GLY A 295 -8.26 36.44 4.28
C GLY A 295 -8.92 37.38 3.25
N SER A 296 -8.41 37.43 2.01
CA SER A 296 -8.92 38.32 0.96
C SER A 296 -10.27 37.85 0.41
N GLU A 297 -11.15 38.78 0.03
CA GLU A 297 -12.39 38.43 -0.66
C GLU A 297 -12.15 38.30 -2.17
N THR A 298 -11.99 37.07 -2.66
CA THR A 298 -11.69 36.76 -4.06
C THR A 298 -12.91 36.33 -4.87
N GLY A 299 -14.06 36.20 -4.20
CA GLY A 299 -15.31 35.71 -4.77
C GLY A 299 -15.31 34.23 -5.19
N ILE A 300 -14.22 33.47 -4.94
CA ILE A 300 -14.11 32.05 -5.34
C ILE A 300 -15.19 31.17 -4.67
N MET A 301 -15.64 31.55 -3.48
CA MET A 301 -16.70 30.86 -2.73
C MET A 301 -18.11 31.30 -3.12
N HIS A 302 -18.27 32.34 -3.94
CA HIS A 302 -19.55 32.70 -4.55
C HIS A 302 -19.81 31.96 -5.86
N GLU A 303 -18.79 31.27 -6.38
CA GLU A 303 -18.88 30.46 -7.59
C GLU A 303 -19.31 29.03 -7.23
N PRO A 304 -19.92 28.28 -8.18
CA PRO A 304 -20.45 26.94 -7.94
C PRO A 304 -19.46 25.99 -7.25
N MET A 305 -19.97 25.03 -6.47
CA MET A 305 -19.15 24.05 -5.75
C MET A 305 -18.28 23.24 -6.70
N LEU A 306 -18.86 22.77 -7.80
CA LEU A 306 -18.20 21.94 -8.78
C LEU A 306 -18.25 22.60 -10.16
N ARG A 307 -17.10 22.59 -10.84
CA ARG A 307 -16.98 22.95 -12.25
C ARG A 307 -16.34 21.81 -13.03
N CYS A 308 -17.04 21.31 -14.03
CA CYS A 308 -16.62 20.16 -14.84
C CYS A 308 -16.55 20.52 -16.32
N TYR A 309 -15.71 19.84 -17.07
CA TYR A 309 -15.67 19.95 -18.53
C TYR A 309 -16.54 18.87 -19.15
N LEU A 310 -17.73 19.20 -19.68
CA LEU A 310 -18.52 18.22 -20.41
C LEU A 310 -17.95 18.07 -21.82
N GLN A 311 -17.50 16.86 -22.12
CA GLN A 311 -16.83 16.53 -23.37
C GLN A 311 -17.85 16.30 -24.50
N ASP A 312 -17.56 16.78 -25.71
CA ASP A 312 -18.38 16.53 -26.90
C ASP A 312 -18.03 15.20 -27.58
N PRO A 313 -18.91 14.64 -28.42
CA PRO A 313 -18.64 13.44 -29.20
C PRO A 313 -17.39 13.57 -30.06
N THR A 314 -16.50 12.58 -30.01
CA THR A 314 -15.40 12.44 -30.98
C THR A 314 -15.17 10.97 -31.34
N PRO A 315 -14.53 10.71 -32.49
CA PRO A 315 -13.96 9.39 -32.78
C PRO A 315 -12.97 8.93 -31.71
N PRO A 316 -12.80 7.61 -31.52
CA PRO A 316 -11.83 7.06 -30.60
C PRO A 316 -10.42 7.38 -31.08
N ALA A 317 -9.60 7.91 -30.16
CA ALA A 317 -8.21 8.23 -30.40
C ALA A 317 -7.41 7.99 -29.11
N PRO A 318 -6.35 7.17 -29.14
CA PRO A 318 -5.48 6.96 -27.98
C PRO A 318 -4.75 8.22 -27.49
N TYR A 319 -4.80 9.30 -28.27
CA TYR A 319 -4.24 10.61 -27.93
C TYR A 319 -5.00 11.72 -28.66
N MET A 320 -5.17 12.85 -27.99
CA MET A 320 -5.69 14.09 -28.55
C MET A 320 -4.97 15.27 -27.90
N GLU A 321 -4.63 16.29 -28.69
CA GLU A 321 -4.07 17.53 -28.16
C GLU A 321 -5.14 18.37 -27.45
N ASP A 322 -6.35 18.41 -27.98
CA ASP A 322 -7.48 19.15 -27.40
C ASP A 322 -8.75 18.31 -27.46
N ARG A 323 -9.55 18.38 -26.39
CA ARG A 323 -10.84 17.71 -26.26
C ARG A 323 -11.95 18.73 -26.44
N PRO A 324 -12.73 18.66 -27.54
CA PRO A 324 -13.93 19.50 -27.69
C PRO A 324 -14.91 19.30 -26.54
N GLY A 325 -15.58 20.37 -26.14
CA GLY A 325 -16.51 20.37 -25.03
C GLY A 325 -16.76 21.76 -24.46
N ARG A 326 -17.34 21.81 -23.27
CA ARG A 326 -17.63 23.07 -22.56
C ARG A 326 -17.62 22.89 -21.05
N TRP A 327 -17.33 23.96 -20.33
CA TRP A 327 -17.44 23.99 -18.87
C TRP A 327 -18.90 24.04 -18.42
N VAL A 328 -19.25 23.24 -17.43
CA VAL A 328 -20.56 23.16 -16.77
C VAL A 328 -20.41 23.25 -15.26
N ALA A 329 -21.48 23.61 -14.55
CA ALA A 329 -21.48 23.89 -13.12
C ALA A 329 -22.50 23.06 -12.34
N GLU A 330 -22.18 22.80 -11.07
CA GLU A 330 -23.10 22.30 -10.05
C GLU A 330 -22.90 23.07 -8.73
N ASP A 331 -23.96 23.68 -8.20
CA ASP A 331 -23.94 24.39 -6.91
C ASP A 331 -23.69 23.46 -5.71
N SER A 332 -24.10 22.20 -5.87
CA SER A 332 -23.91 21.15 -4.88
C SER A 332 -23.85 19.80 -5.58
N TRP A 333 -23.16 18.85 -4.94
CA TRP A 333 -23.02 17.50 -5.47
C TRP A 333 -23.59 16.46 -4.50
N SER A 334 -24.27 15.46 -5.06
CA SER A 334 -24.61 14.21 -4.39
C SER A 334 -24.86 13.14 -5.45
N ASP A 335 -24.30 11.95 -5.23
CA ASP A 335 -24.54 10.80 -6.10
C ASP A 335 -25.93 10.19 -5.90
N SER A 336 -26.64 10.62 -4.85
CA SER A 336 -28.02 10.18 -4.55
C SER A 336 -29.10 10.91 -5.35
N LYS A 337 -28.72 11.80 -6.29
CA LYS A 337 -29.67 12.46 -7.20
C LYS A 337 -30.52 11.40 -7.93
N PRO A 338 -31.84 11.64 -8.14
CA PRO A 338 -32.70 10.67 -8.82
C PRO A 338 -32.14 10.29 -10.19
N CYS A 339 -32.06 8.98 -10.47
CA CYS A 339 -31.70 8.49 -11.79
C CYS A 339 -32.74 8.96 -12.81
N LEU A 340 -32.29 9.75 -13.78
CA LEU A 340 -33.16 10.31 -14.81
C LEU A 340 -33.35 9.36 -16.00
N LEU A 341 -32.39 8.46 -16.27
CA LEU A 341 -32.48 7.48 -17.36
C LEU A 341 -32.13 6.06 -16.88
N ARG A 342 -33.14 5.19 -16.85
CA ARG A 342 -32.98 3.75 -16.59
C ARG A 342 -33.19 2.94 -17.88
N LEU A 343 -32.27 2.01 -18.13
CA LEU A 343 -32.29 1.10 -19.27
C LEU A 343 -32.31 -0.35 -18.79
N GLY A 344 -33.35 -1.11 -19.16
CA GLY A 344 -33.42 -2.56 -18.96
C GLY A 344 -32.61 -3.32 -20.01
N LEU A 345 -31.95 -4.39 -19.58
CA LEU A 345 -31.19 -5.25 -20.48
C LEU A 345 -32.13 -6.22 -21.23
N SER A 346 -31.87 -6.43 -22.51
CA SER A 346 -32.53 -7.39 -23.39
C SER A 346 -31.48 -7.91 -24.40
N PRO A 347 -31.63 -9.10 -25.02
CA PRO A 347 -30.62 -9.59 -25.97
C PRO A 347 -30.23 -8.57 -27.05
N GLY A 348 -28.98 -8.11 -27.01
CA GLY A 348 -28.43 -7.11 -27.94
C GLY A 348 -28.91 -5.67 -27.73
N GLN A 349 -29.76 -5.40 -26.73
CA GLN A 349 -30.50 -4.13 -26.62
C GLN A 349 -30.55 -3.56 -25.19
N LEU A 350 -30.44 -2.24 -25.09
CA LEU A 350 -30.81 -1.44 -23.92
C LEU A 350 -32.15 -0.76 -24.18
N LEU A 351 -33.16 -1.08 -23.39
CA LEU A 351 -34.53 -0.58 -23.56
C LEU A 351 -34.91 0.37 -22.42
N THR A 352 -35.49 1.52 -22.73
CA THR A 352 -35.94 2.49 -21.71
C THR A 352 -36.96 1.86 -20.77
N GLY A 353 -36.73 1.99 -19.47
CA GLY A 353 -37.62 1.48 -18.42
C GLY A 353 -37.17 0.12 -17.87
N LYS A 354 -38.14 -0.71 -17.47
CA LYS A 354 -37.87 -2.03 -16.87
C LYS A 354 -37.49 -3.05 -17.95
N PRO A 355 -36.71 -4.09 -17.59
CA PRO A 355 -36.45 -5.19 -18.51
C PRO A 355 -37.75 -5.86 -18.97
N THR A 356 -37.78 -6.26 -20.24
CA THR A 356 -38.94 -6.91 -20.86
C THR A 356 -38.65 -8.32 -21.35
N SER A 357 -37.37 -8.75 -21.28
CA SER A 357 -36.91 -10.07 -21.72
C SER A 357 -36.68 -10.99 -20.54
N ASN A 358 -37.02 -12.28 -20.68
CA ASN A 358 -36.72 -13.33 -19.71
C ASN A 358 -35.48 -14.17 -20.08
N GLU A 359 -34.72 -13.71 -21.09
CA GLU A 359 -33.56 -14.41 -21.61
C GLU A 359 -32.36 -14.36 -20.66
N LYS A 360 -31.60 -15.45 -20.67
CA LYS A 360 -30.33 -15.58 -19.95
C LYS A 360 -29.22 -15.74 -20.98
N LEU A 361 -28.21 -14.87 -20.90
CA LEU A 361 -27.14 -14.80 -21.88
C LEU A 361 -25.83 -15.22 -21.24
N GLU A 362 -25.04 -16.03 -21.94
CA GLU A 362 -23.75 -16.50 -21.46
C GLU A 362 -22.60 -15.76 -22.14
N ILE A 363 -21.51 -15.54 -21.41
CA ILE A 363 -20.27 -14.97 -21.94
C ILE A 363 -19.05 -15.65 -21.31
N CYS A 364 -18.14 -16.09 -22.18
CA CYS A 364 -16.81 -16.57 -21.84
C CYS A 364 -15.82 -15.80 -22.71
N SER A 365 -15.24 -14.74 -22.17
CA SER A 365 -14.36 -13.84 -22.90
C SER A 365 -12.96 -14.43 -23.10
N PRO A 366 -12.31 -14.23 -24.27
CA PRO A 366 -10.88 -14.54 -24.40
C PRO A 366 -10.06 -13.62 -23.50
N GLN A 367 -8.93 -14.10 -22.97
CA GLN A 367 -8.08 -13.32 -22.05
C GLN A 367 -7.44 -12.08 -22.69
N THR A 368 -7.53 -11.97 -24.02
CA THR A 368 -7.09 -10.81 -24.79
C THR A 368 -8.10 -9.66 -24.81
N VAL A 369 -9.25 -9.77 -24.12
CA VAL A 369 -10.16 -8.63 -23.92
C VAL A 369 -9.51 -7.64 -22.95
N GLY A 370 -9.37 -6.38 -23.38
CA GLY A 370 -8.88 -5.25 -22.59
C GLY A 370 -7.74 -4.46 -23.25
N PHE A 371 -7.08 -4.98 -24.28
CA PHE A 371 -5.90 -4.36 -24.89
C PHE A 371 -6.17 -3.05 -25.64
N ALA A 372 -7.38 -2.83 -26.17
CA ALA A 372 -7.82 -1.54 -26.70
C ALA A 372 -8.44 -0.63 -25.64
N GLY A 373 -8.48 -1.08 -24.37
CA GLY A 373 -9.02 -0.32 -23.23
C GLY A 373 -8.17 0.88 -22.82
N GLY A 374 -6.92 1.00 -23.29
CA GLY A 374 -5.96 2.00 -22.82
C GLY A 374 -5.36 1.62 -21.47
N ARG A 375 -4.42 2.43 -20.96
CA ARG A 375 -3.83 2.24 -19.63
C ARG A 375 -4.80 2.69 -18.53
N TRP A 376 -4.64 2.18 -17.31
CA TRP A 376 -5.42 2.69 -16.16
C TRP A 376 -4.98 4.11 -15.79
N LEU A 377 -3.67 4.33 -15.68
CA LEU A 377 -3.09 5.66 -15.43
C LEU A 377 -2.64 6.30 -16.76
N VAL A 378 -3.31 7.37 -17.16
CA VAL A 378 -3.02 8.13 -18.39
C VAL A 378 -2.47 9.50 -18.03
N PHE A 379 -1.25 9.82 -18.46
CA PHE A 379 -0.57 11.09 -18.26
C PHE A 379 -0.89 12.14 -19.34
N GLY A 380 -1.71 11.79 -20.33
CA GLY A 380 -2.11 12.69 -21.41
C GLY A 380 -1.09 12.77 -22.55
N VAL A 381 -0.39 11.68 -22.82
CA VAL A 381 0.65 11.56 -23.86
C VAL A 381 0.27 10.51 -24.91
N GLU A 382 1.04 10.40 -25.99
CA GLU A 382 0.70 9.57 -27.13
C GLU A 382 0.55 8.09 -26.77
N GLY A 383 -0.60 7.50 -27.16
CA GLY A 383 -0.81 6.06 -27.10
C GLY A 383 -1.25 5.49 -25.75
N GLU A 384 -1.49 6.33 -24.73
CA GLU A 384 -1.95 5.84 -23.41
C GLU A 384 -3.47 5.72 -23.29
N GLY A 385 -4.22 6.56 -24.00
CA GLY A 385 -5.68 6.56 -23.97
C GLY A 385 -6.30 5.34 -24.66
N PRO A 386 -7.63 5.14 -24.52
CA PRO A 386 -8.32 4.04 -25.14
C PRO A 386 -8.33 4.13 -26.67
N GLY A 387 -8.19 2.98 -27.31
CA GLY A 387 -8.43 2.81 -28.75
C GLY A 387 -9.91 2.63 -29.08
N ASP A 388 -10.18 2.24 -30.33
CA ASP A 388 -11.54 1.93 -30.79
C ASP A 388 -12.08 0.67 -30.12
N GLN A 389 -13.18 0.81 -29.37
CA GLN A 389 -13.77 -0.28 -28.60
C GLN A 389 -14.46 -1.34 -29.48
N ARG A 390 -14.51 -1.16 -30.81
CA ARG A 390 -14.86 -2.26 -31.73
C ARG A 390 -13.91 -3.46 -31.60
N LEU A 391 -12.66 -3.23 -31.21
CA LEU A 391 -11.67 -4.30 -31.04
C LEU A 391 -12.04 -5.24 -29.88
N GLU A 392 -12.70 -4.72 -28.84
CA GLU A 392 -13.14 -5.49 -27.67
C GLU A 392 -14.52 -6.14 -27.85
N ALA A 393 -15.29 -5.67 -28.83
CA ALA A 393 -16.67 -6.07 -29.04
C ALA A 393 -16.82 -7.57 -29.35
N GLY A 394 -15.84 -8.18 -30.02
CA GLY A 394 -15.87 -9.59 -30.39
C GLY A 394 -15.71 -10.57 -29.22
N GLY A 395 -15.16 -10.11 -28.09
CA GLY A 395 -14.96 -10.90 -26.88
C GLY A 395 -15.96 -10.60 -25.76
N SER A 396 -17.01 -9.80 -26.04
CA SER A 396 -17.91 -9.25 -25.03
C SER A 396 -19.38 -9.49 -25.39
N LEU A 397 -20.25 -9.51 -24.38
CA LEU A 397 -21.70 -9.48 -24.55
C LEU A 397 -22.17 -8.03 -24.69
N LEU A 398 -22.83 -7.71 -25.80
CA LEU A 398 -23.16 -6.33 -26.18
C LEU A 398 -24.65 -6.00 -25.99
N PHE A 399 -24.91 -4.81 -25.47
CA PHE A 399 -26.25 -4.22 -25.35
C PHE A 399 -26.22 -2.79 -25.88
N ASP A 400 -26.97 -2.54 -26.96
CA ASP A 400 -27.01 -1.22 -27.60
C ASP A 400 -28.33 -0.51 -27.34
N SER A 401 -28.28 0.79 -27.06
CA SER A 401 -29.48 1.63 -27.06
C SER A 401 -30.07 1.78 -28.47
N GLN A 402 -31.28 2.33 -28.53
CA GLN A 402 -31.75 2.94 -29.78
C GLN A 402 -30.82 4.07 -30.20
N ILE A 403 -30.83 4.39 -31.51
CA ILE A 403 -30.13 5.57 -32.02
C ILE A 403 -30.77 6.79 -31.36
N LEU A 404 -29.93 7.64 -30.76
CA LEU A 404 -30.40 8.87 -30.16
C LEU A 404 -30.85 9.85 -31.25
N THR A 405 -32.10 10.30 -31.17
CA THR A 405 -32.64 11.34 -32.05
C THR A 405 -32.27 12.75 -31.60
N GLU A 406 -31.93 12.90 -30.32
CA GLU A 406 -31.50 14.15 -29.68
C GLU A 406 -30.25 13.88 -28.82
N PRO A 407 -29.34 14.85 -28.65
CA PRO A 407 -28.15 14.64 -27.83
C PRO A 407 -28.53 14.56 -26.35
N LEU A 408 -27.79 13.75 -25.59
CA LEU A 408 -27.96 13.60 -24.14
C LEU A 408 -26.65 13.94 -23.42
N ASP A 409 -26.75 14.73 -22.36
CA ASP A 409 -25.63 15.07 -21.51
C ASP A 409 -25.63 14.15 -20.29
N PHE A 410 -24.47 13.60 -19.94
CA PHE A 410 -24.30 12.78 -18.75
C PHE A 410 -23.20 13.35 -17.86
N LEU A 411 -23.48 13.46 -16.57
CA LEU A 411 -22.51 13.88 -15.57
C LEU A 411 -22.72 13.09 -14.28
N GLY A 412 -21.80 12.18 -13.98
CA GLY A 412 -21.84 11.33 -12.79
C GLY A 412 -21.37 9.91 -13.08
N ALA A 413 -21.64 8.99 -12.17
CA ALA A 413 -21.33 7.58 -12.33
C ALA A 413 -22.54 6.75 -12.81
N PRO A 414 -22.41 5.97 -13.91
CA PRO A 414 -23.38 4.92 -14.24
C PRO A 414 -23.43 3.85 -13.15
N VAL A 415 -24.61 3.29 -12.92
CA VAL A 415 -24.82 2.18 -11.97
C VAL A 415 -25.44 1.00 -12.70
N LEU A 416 -24.68 -0.08 -12.81
CA LEU A 416 -25.12 -1.33 -13.40
C LEU A 416 -25.59 -2.28 -12.29
N LYS A 417 -26.85 -2.70 -12.35
CA LYS A 417 -27.43 -3.73 -11.49
C LYS A 417 -27.59 -5.00 -12.31
N LEU A 418 -26.92 -6.07 -11.90
CA LEU A 418 -26.98 -7.36 -12.61
C LEU A 418 -27.48 -8.45 -11.69
N ARG A 419 -28.30 -9.34 -12.25
CA ARG A 419 -28.45 -10.69 -11.72
C ARG A 419 -27.57 -11.64 -12.54
N ILE A 420 -26.56 -12.19 -11.89
CA ILE A 420 -25.43 -12.88 -12.54
C ILE A 420 -25.10 -14.20 -11.86
N ALA A 421 -24.72 -15.21 -12.64
CA ALA A 421 -24.14 -16.46 -12.16
C ALA A 421 -22.79 -16.71 -12.83
N SER A 422 -21.93 -17.51 -12.21
CA SER A 422 -20.64 -17.97 -12.74
C SER A 422 -20.60 -19.50 -12.68
N ASP A 423 -19.94 -20.15 -13.64
CA ASP A 423 -19.67 -21.59 -13.59
C ASP A 423 -18.51 -21.96 -12.63
N LYS A 424 -17.77 -20.97 -12.14
CA LYS A 424 -16.64 -21.11 -11.21
C LYS A 424 -16.85 -20.33 -9.92
N ALA A 425 -16.11 -20.74 -8.88
CA ALA A 425 -16.14 -20.10 -7.57
C ALA A 425 -15.45 -18.73 -7.51
N ASN A 426 -14.50 -18.49 -8.42
CA ASN A 426 -13.79 -17.23 -8.57
C ASN A 426 -14.03 -16.71 -9.98
N ALA A 427 -14.58 -15.50 -10.09
CA ALA A 427 -14.86 -14.87 -11.37
C ALA A 427 -14.87 -13.35 -11.19
N LEU A 428 -14.60 -12.64 -12.27
CA LEU A 428 -14.75 -11.19 -12.32
C LEU A 428 -15.70 -10.82 -13.45
N ILE A 429 -16.33 -9.65 -13.32
CA ILE A 429 -17.10 -9.01 -14.39
C ILE A 429 -16.45 -7.67 -14.72
N ALA A 430 -16.26 -7.39 -16.00
CA ALA A 430 -15.90 -6.07 -16.49
C ALA A 430 -17.03 -5.50 -17.34
N ALA A 431 -17.31 -4.22 -17.14
CA ALA A 431 -18.33 -3.48 -17.86
C ALA A 431 -17.71 -2.24 -18.50
N THR A 432 -17.86 -2.11 -19.82
CA THR A 432 -17.40 -0.94 -20.58
C THR A 432 -18.60 -0.26 -21.23
N LEU A 433 -18.75 1.04 -20.95
CA LEU A 433 -19.74 1.90 -21.60
C LEU A 433 -19.05 2.69 -22.71
N SER A 434 -19.65 2.71 -23.90
CA SER A 434 -19.11 3.40 -25.07
C SER A 434 -20.18 4.21 -25.81
N GLU A 435 -19.77 5.32 -26.42
CA GLU A 435 -20.52 5.97 -27.50
C GLU A 435 -20.17 5.28 -28.82
N VAL A 436 -21.17 4.71 -29.49
CA VAL A 436 -21.04 4.19 -30.85
C VAL A 436 -21.52 5.26 -31.82
N LEU A 437 -20.58 5.81 -32.59
CA LEU A 437 -20.83 6.86 -33.57
C LEU A 437 -21.60 6.33 -34.79
N PRO A 438 -22.20 7.20 -35.64
CA PRO A 438 -22.95 6.79 -36.83
C PRO A 438 -22.18 5.91 -37.81
N ASN A 439 -20.84 6.04 -37.86
CA ASN A 439 -19.96 5.22 -38.70
C ASN A 439 -19.57 3.87 -38.04
N GLY A 440 -20.06 3.60 -36.83
CA GLY A 440 -19.80 2.40 -36.04
C GLY A 440 -18.54 2.46 -35.17
N ALA A 441 -17.71 3.50 -35.24
CA ALA A 441 -16.57 3.66 -34.33
C ALA A 441 -17.07 3.79 -32.87
N ALA A 442 -16.37 3.17 -31.93
CA ALA A 442 -16.80 3.13 -30.53
C ALA A 442 -15.79 3.80 -29.60
N THR A 443 -16.20 4.91 -28.98
CA THR A 443 -15.41 5.68 -28.02
C THR A 443 -15.76 5.27 -26.61
N LYS A 444 -14.75 4.82 -25.82
CA LYS A 444 -14.94 4.48 -24.40
C LYS A 444 -15.35 5.73 -23.61
N VAL A 445 -16.43 5.66 -22.83
CA VAL A 445 -16.89 6.80 -22.00
C VAL A 445 -16.78 6.52 -20.49
N SER A 446 -16.97 5.27 -20.07
CA SER A 446 -16.83 4.85 -18.67
C SER A 446 -16.60 3.35 -18.60
N HIS A 447 -16.06 2.86 -17.49
CA HIS A 447 -15.90 1.43 -17.24
C HIS A 447 -15.93 1.12 -15.74
N GLY A 448 -16.10 -0.15 -15.40
CA GLY A 448 -15.99 -0.67 -14.05
C GLY A 448 -15.66 -2.16 -14.07
N VAL A 449 -15.02 -2.64 -13.01
CA VAL A 449 -14.72 -4.07 -12.81
C VAL A 449 -15.15 -4.46 -11.40
N LEU A 450 -15.52 -5.73 -11.22
CA LEU A 450 -15.82 -6.30 -9.91
C LEU A 450 -15.35 -7.75 -9.87
N ASN A 451 -14.51 -8.07 -8.89
CA ASN A 451 -14.30 -9.43 -8.45
C ASN A 451 -15.56 -9.90 -7.72
N LEU A 452 -16.26 -10.90 -8.26
CA LEU A 452 -17.58 -11.31 -7.77
C LEU A 452 -17.51 -11.95 -6.37
N THR A 453 -16.33 -12.35 -5.90
CA THR A 453 -16.14 -12.76 -4.50
C THR A 453 -16.24 -11.59 -3.51
N HIS A 454 -16.05 -10.36 -3.98
CA HIS A 454 -16.16 -9.11 -3.21
C HIS A 454 -17.54 -8.44 -3.33
N ARG A 455 -18.56 -9.16 -3.82
CA ARG A 455 -19.94 -8.65 -4.02
C ARG A 455 -20.61 -8.05 -2.77
N HIS A 456 -20.09 -8.33 -1.58
CA HIS A 456 -20.60 -7.82 -0.30
C HIS A 456 -19.62 -6.88 0.42
N GLY A 457 -18.55 -6.46 -0.26
CA GLY A 457 -17.48 -5.62 0.29
C GLY A 457 -16.10 -6.23 0.06
N HIS A 458 -15.06 -5.49 0.43
CA HIS A 458 -13.67 -5.86 0.17
C HIS A 458 -12.92 -6.43 1.38
N GLU A 459 -13.57 -6.55 2.54
CA GLU A 459 -12.97 -7.08 3.78
C GLU A 459 -13.24 -8.57 3.96
N ASP A 460 -14.51 -8.97 3.80
CA ASP A 460 -14.97 -10.36 3.88
C ASP A 460 -15.32 -10.87 2.47
N VAL A 461 -14.38 -11.59 1.86
CA VAL A 461 -14.52 -12.15 0.51
C VAL A 461 -15.12 -13.54 0.58
N ARG A 462 -16.11 -13.82 -0.26
CA ARG A 462 -16.80 -15.11 -0.26
C ARG A 462 -16.81 -15.73 -1.64
N PRO A 463 -16.44 -17.01 -1.79
CA PRO A 463 -16.53 -17.68 -3.07
C PRO A 463 -17.97 -17.71 -3.60
N LEU A 464 -18.10 -17.92 -4.91
CA LEU A 464 -19.37 -18.16 -5.56
C LEU A 464 -19.70 -19.66 -5.52
N GLU A 465 -20.92 -20.02 -5.18
CA GLU A 465 -21.46 -21.34 -5.56
C GLU A 465 -21.66 -21.38 -7.09
N PRO A 466 -21.06 -22.34 -7.82
CA PRO A 466 -21.24 -22.46 -9.26
C PRO A 466 -22.71 -22.51 -9.68
N ARG A 467 -23.06 -21.73 -10.71
CA ARG A 467 -24.37 -21.58 -11.34
C ARG A 467 -25.47 -20.98 -10.45
N LYS A 468 -25.16 -20.57 -9.23
CA LYS A 468 -26.07 -19.79 -8.39
C LYS A 468 -26.10 -18.34 -8.88
N PHE A 469 -27.30 -17.77 -8.94
CA PHE A 469 -27.48 -16.36 -9.29
C PHE A 469 -27.34 -15.47 -8.05
N TYR A 470 -26.60 -14.38 -8.23
CA TYR A 470 -26.38 -13.32 -7.25
C TYR A 470 -26.83 -12.00 -7.86
N ASP A 471 -27.38 -11.12 -7.01
CA ASP A 471 -27.66 -9.74 -7.39
C ASP A 471 -26.46 -8.89 -6.98
N ILE A 472 -25.90 -8.16 -7.94
CA ILE A 472 -24.76 -7.25 -7.72
C ILE A 472 -25.10 -5.84 -8.18
N THR A 473 -24.40 -4.87 -7.59
CA THR A 473 -24.39 -3.48 -8.05
C THR A 473 -22.96 -3.08 -8.34
N LEU A 474 -22.69 -2.71 -9.59
CA LEU A 474 -21.41 -2.20 -10.05
C LEU A 474 -21.56 -0.73 -10.41
N LYS A 475 -20.88 0.14 -9.66
CA LYS A 475 -20.76 1.56 -10.00
C LYS A 475 -19.58 1.73 -10.96
N LEU A 476 -19.82 2.31 -12.13
CA LEU A 476 -18.77 2.60 -13.10
C LEU A 476 -18.13 3.96 -12.79
N ASN A 477 -16.97 4.23 -13.38
CA ASN A 477 -16.26 5.49 -13.20
C ASN A 477 -17.11 6.71 -13.59
N HIS A 478 -16.97 7.79 -12.82
CA HIS A 478 -17.61 9.06 -13.13
C HIS A 478 -17.12 9.59 -14.46
N PHE A 479 -18.03 10.18 -15.24
CA PHE A 479 -17.71 10.81 -16.51
C PHE A 479 -18.56 12.05 -16.74
N GLY A 480 -18.07 12.93 -17.61
CA GLY A 480 -18.78 14.10 -18.11
C GLY A 480 -18.72 14.10 -19.63
N GLN A 481 -19.79 13.67 -20.30
CA GLN A 481 -19.82 13.49 -21.75
C GLN A 481 -21.22 13.78 -22.30
N ARG A 482 -21.26 14.51 -23.42
CA ARG A 482 -22.41 14.57 -24.32
C ARG A 482 -22.34 13.42 -25.32
N ILE A 483 -23.45 12.71 -25.50
CA ILE A 483 -23.63 11.69 -26.53
C ILE A 483 -24.41 12.31 -27.68
N GLY A 484 -23.89 12.18 -28.91
CA GLY A 484 -24.40 12.89 -30.07
C GLY A 484 -25.67 12.31 -30.68
N THR A 485 -26.41 13.15 -31.40
CA THR A 485 -27.48 12.69 -32.30
C THR A 485 -26.93 11.70 -33.32
N GLY A 486 -27.65 10.60 -33.56
CA GLY A 486 -27.21 9.54 -34.45
C GLY A 486 -26.30 8.50 -33.80
N SER A 487 -25.77 8.76 -32.60
CA SER A 487 -25.00 7.79 -31.82
C SER A 487 -25.89 6.80 -31.08
N ARG A 488 -25.28 5.73 -30.55
CA ARG A 488 -25.87 4.80 -29.58
C ARG A 488 -24.99 4.72 -28.35
N LEU A 489 -25.59 4.42 -27.20
CA LEU A 489 -24.86 3.93 -26.05
C LEU A 489 -24.71 2.41 -26.16
N ARG A 490 -23.50 1.91 -25.91
CA ARG A 490 -23.19 0.48 -25.86
C ARG A 490 -22.66 0.11 -24.49
N LEU A 491 -23.29 -0.87 -23.86
CA LEU A 491 -22.74 -1.60 -22.72
C LEU A 491 -22.12 -2.91 -23.24
N ALA A 492 -20.84 -3.12 -22.97
CA ALA A 492 -20.12 -4.37 -23.22
C ALA A 492 -19.77 -5.04 -21.88
N LEU A 493 -20.14 -6.31 -21.72
CA LEU A 493 -19.85 -7.13 -20.54
C LEU A 493 -18.87 -8.24 -20.89
N SER A 494 -17.80 -8.40 -20.11
CA SER A 494 -16.78 -9.43 -20.31
C SER A 494 -16.39 -10.14 -19.00
N SER A 495 -15.95 -11.39 -19.10
CA SER A 495 -15.49 -12.19 -17.94
C SER A 495 -13.99 -12.02 -17.61
N THR A 496 -13.31 -11.11 -18.31
CA THR A 496 -11.91 -10.74 -18.13
C THR A 496 -11.65 -9.33 -18.69
N CYS A 497 -10.55 -8.69 -18.28
CA CYS A 497 -10.13 -7.37 -18.78
C CYS A 497 -8.62 -7.16 -18.58
N PHE A 498 -7.78 -8.03 -19.15
CA PHE A 498 -6.32 -7.87 -19.11
C PHE A 498 -5.87 -6.97 -20.28
N PRO A 499 -4.91 -6.03 -20.11
CA PRO A 499 -4.01 -5.85 -18.96
C PRO A 499 -4.50 -4.86 -17.90
N LEU A 500 -5.77 -4.45 -17.87
CA LEU A 500 -6.28 -3.58 -16.81
C LEU A 500 -6.18 -4.27 -15.44
N VAL A 501 -6.73 -5.49 -15.34
CA VAL A 501 -6.71 -6.31 -14.13
C VAL A 501 -6.17 -7.71 -14.38
N TRP A 502 -5.60 -8.31 -13.35
CA TRP A 502 -5.12 -9.70 -13.40
C TRP A 502 -6.27 -10.71 -13.61
N PRO A 503 -6.08 -11.76 -14.45
CA PRO A 503 -7.10 -12.77 -14.68
C PRO A 503 -7.47 -13.61 -13.45
N SER A 504 -8.68 -14.15 -13.48
CA SER A 504 -9.11 -15.21 -12.54
C SER A 504 -8.24 -16.47 -12.69
N PRO A 505 -8.11 -17.34 -11.66
CA PRO A 505 -7.27 -18.55 -11.73
C PRO A 505 -7.70 -19.58 -12.78
N GLU A 506 -8.95 -19.49 -13.23
CA GLU A 506 -9.57 -20.37 -14.21
C GLU A 506 -10.36 -19.54 -15.21
N ILE A 507 -10.56 -20.09 -16.41
CA ILE A 507 -11.50 -19.53 -17.39
C ILE A 507 -12.90 -19.61 -16.81
N THR A 508 -13.65 -18.51 -16.92
CA THR A 508 -14.99 -18.38 -16.35
C THR A 508 -16.02 -18.04 -17.43
N THR A 509 -17.18 -18.69 -17.33
CA THR A 509 -18.38 -18.37 -18.08
C THR A 509 -19.39 -17.72 -17.15
N LEU A 510 -19.82 -16.52 -17.49
CA LEU A 510 -20.84 -15.78 -16.75
C LEU A 510 -22.20 -15.93 -17.44
N THR A 511 -23.26 -16.09 -16.65
CA THR A 511 -24.65 -16.07 -17.14
C THR A 511 -25.37 -14.83 -16.60
N ILE A 512 -25.84 -13.97 -17.50
CA ILE A 512 -26.55 -12.72 -17.20
C ILE A 512 -28.05 -12.95 -17.36
N ASP A 513 -28.83 -12.72 -16.29
CA ASP A 513 -30.29 -12.74 -16.33
C ASP A 513 -30.82 -11.35 -16.72
N CYS A 514 -31.29 -11.21 -17.97
CA CYS A 514 -31.75 -9.93 -18.50
C CYS A 514 -32.99 -9.40 -17.77
N ALA A 515 -33.88 -10.28 -17.29
CA ALA A 515 -35.14 -9.89 -16.65
C ALA A 515 -34.95 -9.06 -15.38
N HIS A 516 -33.81 -9.24 -14.72
CA HIS A 516 -33.50 -8.64 -13.43
C HIS A 516 -32.27 -7.72 -13.48
N SER A 517 -31.87 -7.29 -14.69
CA SER A 517 -30.67 -6.48 -14.89
C SER A 517 -30.98 -5.14 -15.54
N THR A 518 -30.39 -4.06 -15.01
CA THR A 518 -30.63 -2.68 -15.47
C THR A 518 -29.36 -1.84 -15.42
N LEU A 519 -29.24 -0.88 -16.33
CA LEU A 519 -28.25 0.19 -16.30
C LEU A 519 -28.93 1.53 -15.98
N ASP A 520 -28.52 2.15 -14.89
CA ASP A 520 -28.93 3.49 -14.46
C ASP A 520 -27.88 4.51 -14.92
N LEU A 521 -28.28 5.53 -15.68
CA LEU A 521 -27.39 6.56 -16.23
C LEU A 521 -27.63 7.93 -15.57
N PRO A 522 -26.56 8.71 -15.30
CA PRO A 522 -26.64 10.01 -14.66
C PRO A 522 -26.88 11.11 -15.70
N GLU A 523 -28.03 11.08 -16.37
CA GLU A 523 -28.41 12.13 -17.31
C GLU A 523 -28.46 13.49 -16.59
N ARG A 524 -27.95 14.52 -17.26
CA ARG A 524 -27.87 15.88 -16.76
C ARG A 524 -28.82 16.76 -17.56
N GLY A 525 -29.79 17.36 -16.87
CA GLY A 525 -30.64 18.41 -17.44
C GLY A 525 -29.90 19.75 -17.61
N ASP A 526 -30.51 20.67 -18.35
CA ASP A 526 -29.97 22.02 -18.50
C ASP A 526 -29.80 22.73 -17.16
N ASN A 527 -28.62 23.33 -16.94
CA ASN A 527 -28.36 24.17 -15.78
C ASN A 527 -28.14 25.63 -16.24
N PRO A 528 -29.00 26.59 -15.84
CA PRO A 528 -28.82 28.00 -16.18
C PRO A 528 -27.45 28.57 -15.78
N GLN A 529 -26.81 28.02 -14.75
CA GLN A 529 -25.50 28.45 -14.28
C GLN A 529 -24.38 28.29 -15.30
N ASP A 530 -24.51 27.35 -16.23
CA ASP A 530 -23.52 27.11 -17.28
C ASP A 530 -23.27 28.40 -18.09
N SER A 531 -24.32 29.21 -18.29
CA SER A 531 -24.26 30.48 -19.01
C SER A 531 -23.57 31.62 -18.26
N TYR A 532 -23.46 31.52 -16.92
CA TYR A 532 -22.86 32.54 -16.06
C TYR A 532 -21.43 32.18 -15.62
N LEU A 533 -20.91 31.02 -16.03
CA LEU A 533 -19.55 30.62 -15.72
C LEU A 533 -18.54 31.59 -16.31
N LYS A 534 -17.71 32.17 -15.45
CA LYS A 534 -16.61 33.01 -15.88
C LYS A 534 -15.59 32.15 -16.65
N PRO A 535 -15.12 32.57 -17.83
CA PRO A 535 -14.05 31.86 -18.52
C PRO A 535 -12.79 31.85 -17.65
N PHE A 536 -12.06 30.74 -17.67
CA PHE A 536 -10.72 30.72 -17.07
C PHE A 536 -9.80 31.65 -17.88
N LYS A 537 -8.82 32.23 -17.20
CA LYS A 537 -7.72 32.90 -17.89
C LYS A 537 -6.91 31.88 -18.70
N PRO A 538 -6.16 32.29 -19.73
CA PRO A 538 -5.23 31.40 -20.42
C PRO A 538 -4.19 30.80 -19.45
N ALA A 539 -3.76 29.57 -19.73
CA ALA A 539 -2.69 28.93 -18.99
C ALA A 539 -1.39 29.75 -19.05
N ILE A 540 -0.68 29.81 -17.93
CA ILE A 540 0.67 30.40 -17.82
C ILE A 540 1.54 29.35 -17.15
N ASN A 541 2.73 29.15 -17.71
CA ASN A 541 3.74 28.24 -17.20
C ASN A 541 5.07 28.97 -17.11
N GLY A 542 5.83 28.69 -16.05
CA GLY A 542 7.27 28.96 -16.04
C GLY A 542 8.03 27.97 -16.94
N SER A 543 9.35 27.98 -16.84
CA SER A 543 10.23 27.07 -17.57
C SER A 543 11.49 26.78 -16.77
N LEU A 544 12.00 25.57 -16.89
CA LEU A 544 13.34 25.21 -16.42
C LEU A 544 14.35 25.42 -17.56
N SER A 545 15.50 26.05 -17.29
CA SER A 545 16.56 26.10 -18.29
C SER A 545 17.32 24.77 -18.32
N GLN A 546 17.20 24.03 -19.40
CA GLN A 546 17.89 22.76 -19.56
C GLN A 546 18.36 22.55 -21.00
N THR A 547 19.43 21.76 -21.14
CA THR A 547 19.98 21.36 -22.43
C THR A 547 19.67 19.89 -22.68
N GLU A 548 19.09 19.58 -23.83
CA GLU A 548 18.87 18.20 -24.28
C GLU A 548 20.20 17.62 -24.75
N LEU A 549 20.68 16.57 -24.09
CA LEU A 549 21.89 15.83 -24.44
C LEU A 549 21.59 14.61 -25.31
N ARG A 550 20.42 14.00 -25.10
CA ARG A 550 19.91 12.88 -25.87
C ARG A 550 18.39 13.03 -26.00
N PRO A 551 17.82 12.93 -27.20
CA PRO A 551 16.40 13.14 -27.39
C PRO A 551 15.55 12.03 -26.79
N ALA A 552 14.39 12.40 -26.27
CA ALA A 552 13.37 11.48 -25.80
C ALA A 552 12.73 10.70 -26.96
N LYS A 553 12.29 9.47 -26.69
CA LYS A 553 11.60 8.58 -27.64
C LYS A 553 10.59 7.73 -26.90
N HIS A 554 9.37 7.67 -27.41
CA HIS A 554 8.31 6.87 -26.80
C HIS A 554 7.59 6.04 -27.86
N ARG A 555 7.24 4.81 -27.48
CA ARG A 555 6.41 3.92 -28.30
C ARG A 555 5.51 3.08 -27.40
N ASN A 556 4.23 3.10 -27.70
CA ASN A 556 3.24 2.22 -27.10
C ASN A 556 2.52 1.44 -28.20
N TYR A 557 2.49 0.11 -28.11
CA TYR A 557 1.95 -0.75 -29.17
C TYR A 557 1.53 -2.12 -28.63
N VAL A 558 0.60 -2.74 -29.34
CA VAL A 558 0.18 -4.13 -29.08
C VAL A 558 0.76 -5.04 -30.17
N THR A 559 1.31 -6.17 -29.77
CA THR A 559 1.76 -7.24 -30.67
C THR A 559 0.85 -8.44 -30.56
N ASN A 560 0.52 -9.06 -31.69
CA ASN A 560 -0.13 -10.37 -31.77
C ASN A 560 0.85 -11.33 -32.46
N ASP A 561 1.40 -12.28 -31.71
CA ASP A 561 2.27 -13.32 -32.24
C ASP A 561 1.44 -14.56 -32.56
N TRP A 562 1.32 -14.88 -33.84
CA TRP A 562 0.48 -15.97 -34.33
C TRP A 562 1.13 -17.34 -34.16
N ASP A 563 2.46 -17.39 -34.05
CA ASP A 563 3.20 -18.64 -33.86
C ASP A 563 3.11 -19.09 -32.40
N SER A 564 3.21 -18.14 -31.44
CA SER A 564 3.10 -18.44 -30.01
C SER A 564 1.69 -18.32 -29.43
N GLY A 565 0.78 -17.62 -30.12
CA GLY A 565 -0.56 -17.27 -29.65
C GLY A 565 -0.58 -16.16 -28.59
N GLU A 566 0.55 -15.50 -28.34
CA GLU A 566 0.68 -14.45 -27.33
C GLU A 566 0.20 -13.09 -27.87
N THR A 567 -0.60 -12.38 -27.07
CA THR A 567 -0.86 -10.95 -27.25
C THR A 567 -0.12 -10.18 -26.17
N ALA A 568 0.55 -9.08 -26.53
CA ALA A 568 1.30 -8.29 -25.56
C ALA A 568 1.16 -6.78 -25.79
N LEU A 569 1.04 -6.03 -24.70
CA LEU A 569 1.14 -4.58 -24.62
C LEU A 569 2.61 -4.27 -24.34
N CYS A 570 3.23 -3.49 -25.22
CA CYS A 570 4.64 -3.14 -25.15
C CYS A 570 4.77 -1.62 -25.05
N VAL A 571 5.42 -1.15 -23.99
CA VAL A 571 5.81 0.25 -23.82
C VAL A 571 7.32 0.35 -23.82
N ASP A 572 7.84 1.26 -24.63
CA ASP A 572 9.24 1.65 -24.68
C ASP A 572 9.29 3.17 -24.47
N TRP A 573 9.70 3.59 -23.27
CA TRP A 573 9.62 4.97 -22.82
C TRP A 573 11.00 5.48 -22.43
N ASP A 574 11.61 6.28 -23.30
CA ASP A 574 12.90 6.90 -23.11
C ASP A 574 12.74 8.41 -22.95
N ASP A 575 12.95 8.96 -21.76
CA ASP A 575 12.86 10.41 -21.53
C ASP A 575 14.13 11.17 -21.97
N GLY A 576 15.07 10.49 -22.62
CA GLY A 576 16.29 11.10 -23.14
C GLY A 576 17.33 11.32 -22.04
N MET A 577 18.14 12.36 -22.19
CA MET A 577 19.14 12.80 -21.22
C MET A 577 19.18 14.32 -21.24
N TRP A 578 19.13 14.93 -20.06
CA TRP A 578 19.02 16.38 -19.89
C TRP A 578 20.11 16.89 -18.95
N GLU A 579 20.58 18.10 -19.17
CA GLU A 579 21.41 18.87 -18.23
C GLU A 579 20.63 20.08 -17.73
N VAL A 580 20.48 20.23 -16.41
CA VAL A 580 19.92 21.46 -15.82
C VAL A 580 21.01 22.54 -15.83
N ASN A 581 20.86 23.56 -16.66
CA ASN A 581 21.91 24.52 -16.98
C ASN A 581 22.45 25.24 -15.74
N GLU A 582 21.57 25.59 -14.80
CA GLU A 582 21.97 26.32 -13.58
C GLU A 582 22.79 25.47 -12.61
N THR A 583 22.67 24.14 -12.67
CA THR A 583 23.28 23.24 -11.67
C THR A 583 24.32 22.27 -12.25
N GLY A 584 24.37 22.13 -13.58
CA GLY A 584 25.15 21.11 -14.28
C GLY A 584 24.73 19.67 -13.98
N TRP A 585 23.60 19.46 -13.28
CA TRP A 585 23.10 18.12 -12.97
C TRP A 585 22.55 17.47 -14.24
N ARG A 586 23.08 16.31 -14.61
CA ARG A 586 22.59 15.54 -15.75
C ARG A 586 21.82 14.33 -15.30
N TYR A 587 20.69 14.08 -15.96
CA TYR A 587 19.84 12.95 -15.65
C TYR A 587 19.12 12.44 -16.88
N GLY A 588 18.84 11.14 -16.90
CA GLY A 588 18.06 10.49 -17.93
C GLY A 588 17.48 9.19 -17.40
N TRP A 589 16.39 8.73 -17.99
CA TRP A 589 15.86 7.41 -17.67
C TRP A 589 15.12 6.80 -18.84
N TRP A 590 15.03 5.48 -18.76
CA TRP A 590 14.31 4.63 -19.68
C TRP A 590 13.45 3.65 -18.89
N THR A 591 12.23 3.39 -19.37
CA THR A 591 11.32 2.38 -18.84
C THR A 591 10.78 1.53 -19.97
N GLY A 592 10.83 0.21 -19.81
CA GLY A 592 10.18 -0.74 -20.70
C GLY A 592 9.10 -1.52 -19.96
N LEU A 593 7.94 -1.72 -20.56
CA LEU A 593 6.87 -2.56 -20.02
C LEU A 593 6.45 -3.60 -21.07
N LYS A 594 6.28 -4.85 -20.63
CA LYS A 594 5.59 -5.89 -21.39
C LYS A 594 4.52 -6.54 -20.51
N SER A 595 3.26 -6.44 -20.92
CA SER A 595 2.14 -7.18 -20.32
C SER A 595 1.59 -8.14 -21.36
N SER A 596 1.69 -9.45 -21.15
CA SER A 596 1.29 -10.45 -22.14
C SER A 596 0.37 -11.55 -21.61
N VAL A 597 -0.42 -12.14 -22.49
CA VAL A 597 -1.36 -13.23 -22.20
C VAL A 597 -1.71 -14.00 -23.48
N LYS A 598 -2.13 -15.27 -23.33
CA LYS A 598 -2.73 -16.10 -24.38
C LYS A 598 -4.26 -16.12 -24.24
N PRO A 599 -5.02 -16.16 -25.35
CA PRO A 599 -6.48 -15.98 -25.33
C PRO A 599 -7.24 -17.03 -24.51
N ASP A 600 -6.70 -18.24 -24.37
CA ASP A 600 -7.31 -19.41 -23.77
C ASP A 600 -6.62 -19.90 -22.48
N ASP A 601 -5.67 -19.13 -21.93
CA ASP A 601 -4.94 -19.50 -20.72
C ASP A 601 -4.76 -18.30 -19.77
N PRO A 602 -5.57 -18.14 -18.72
CA PRO A 602 -5.42 -17.04 -17.78
C PRO A 602 -4.12 -17.12 -16.97
N LEU A 603 -3.50 -18.30 -16.85
CA LEU A 603 -2.23 -18.48 -16.13
C LEU A 603 -1.01 -18.15 -16.99
N SER A 604 -1.21 -17.86 -18.28
CA SER A 604 -0.16 -17.34 -19.16
C SER A 604 0.11 -15.85 -18.96
N ALA A 605 -0.73 -15.15 -18.18
CA ALA A 605 -0.58 -13.73 -17.92
C ALA A 605 0.75 -13.42 -17.23
N GLU A 606 1.50 -12.46 -17.78
CA GLU A 606 2.80 -12.05 -17.29
C GLU A 606 2.97 -10.55 -17.48
N VAL A 607 3.51 -9.88 -16.46
CA VAL A 607 3.85 -8.45 -16.52
C VAL A 607 5.31 -8.28 -16.11
N GLU A 608 6.09 -7.62 -16.95
CA GLU A 608 7.49 -7.29 -16.70
C GLU A 608 7.76 -5.81 -16.99
N GLN A 609 8.31 -5.11 -16.01
CA GLN A 609 8.80 -3.74 -16.18
C GLN A 609 10.31 -3.69 -15.97
N ARG A 610 11.01 -3.01 -16.87
CA ARG A 610 12.45 -2.77 -16.84
C ARG A 610 12.72 -1.28 -16.74
N PHE A 611 13.86 -0.91 -16.16
CA PHE A 611 14.29 0.48 -16.14
C PHE A 611 15.81 0.64 -16.24
N VAL A 612 16.22 1.82 -16.68
CA VAL A 612 17.58 2.36 -16.55
C VAL A 612 17.45 3.82 -16.09
N ARG A 613 18.28 4.24 -15.14
CA ARG A 613 18.49 5.65 -14.81
C ARG A 613 19.96 5.98 -14.89
N ASP A 614 20.24 7.14 -15.47
CA ASP A 614 21.56 7.71 -15.69
C ASP A 614 21.63 9.04 -14.93
N PHE A 615 22.73 9.25 -14.20
CA PHE A 615 23.04 10.50 -13.52
C PHE A 615 24.51 10.85 -13.74
N GLU A 616 24.81 12.10 -14.08
CA GLU A 616 26.19 12.56 -14.23
C GLU A 616 26.41 13.92 -13.56
N ARG A 617 27.57 14.04 -12.92
CA ARG A 617 28.14 15.29 -12.44
C ARG A 617 29.65 15.18 -12.49
N ASP A 618 30.31 16.11 -13.18
CA ASP A 618 31.77 16.18 -13.27
C ASP A 618 32.39 14.82 -13.67
N ASP A 619 33.13 14.16 -12.76
CA ASP A 619 33.74 12.84 -12.93
C ASP A 619 32.93 11.68 -12.34
N ILE A 620 31.73 11.96 -11.81
CA ILE A 620 30.79 10.99 -11.23
C ILE A 620 29.73 10.63 -12.27
N VAL A 621 29.71 9.36 -12.67
CA VAL A 621 28.71 8.76 -13.55
C VAL A 621 28.05 7.61 -12.81
N ILE A 622 26.75 7.75 -12.53
CA ILE A 622 25.95 6.77 -11.80
C ILE A 622 24.90 6.18 -12.73
N LYS A 623 24.75 4.86 -12.65
CA LYS A 623 23.72 4.13 -13.38
C LYS A 623 23.03 3.13 -12.49
N THR A 624 21.71 3.16 -12.48
CA THR A 624 20.89 2.11 -11.87
C THR A 624 20.03 1.47 -12.94
N LYS A 625 20.04 0.15 -13.02
CA LYS A 625 19.16 -0.58 -13.93
C LYS A 625 18.53 -1.76 -13.20
N GLY A 626 17.35 -2.15 -13.62
CA GLY A 626 16.66 -3.25 -12.98
C GLY A 626 15.45 -3.70 -13.76
N TRP A 627 14.82 -4.73 -13.22
CA TRP A 627 13.56 -5.26 -13.72
C TRP A 627 12.74 -5.85 -12.58
N THR A 628 11.43 -5.83 -12.74
CA THR A 628 10.44 -6.45 -11.85
C THR A 628 9.45 -7.20 -12.72
N LYS A 629 9.14 -8.44 -12.33
CA LYS A 629 8.29 -9.36 -13.08
C LYS A 629 7.32 -10.05 -12.15
N MET A 630 6.10 -10.26 -12.62
CA MET A 630 5.09 -11.05 -11.94
C MET A 630 4.40 -12.00 -12.90
N LYS A 631 4.04 -13.16 -12.36
CA LYS A 631 3.10 -14.12 -12.95
C LYS A 631 2.26 -14.75 -11.85
N MET A 632 1.15 -15.37 -12.21
CA MET A 632 0.30 -16.08 -11.26
C MET A 632 0.16 -17.56 -11.63
N THR A 633 0.22 -18.43 -10.63
CA THR A 633 -0.29 -19.80 -10.72
C THR A 633 -1.75 -19.81 -10.28
N LYS A 634 -2.36 -21.01 -10.22
CA LYS A 634 -3.70 -21.16 -9.65
C LYS A 634 -3.78 -20.72 -8.19
N THR A 635 -2.69 -20.88 -7.44
CA THR A 635 -2.64 -20.72 -5.97
C THR A 635 -1.74 -19.60 -5.49
N ASP A 636 -0.81 -19.11 -6.32
CA ASP A 636 0.25 -18.22 -5.88
C ASP A 636 0.52 -17.11 -6.88
N MET A 637 0.95 -15.96 -6.37
CA MET A 637 1.58 -14.88 -7.10
C MET A 637 3.09 -15.01 -6.94
N ILE A 638 3.82 -15.01 -8.06
CA ILE A 638 5.28 -15.14 -8.08
C ILE A 638 5.85 -13.83 -8.59
N ILE A 639 6.56 -13.11 -7.73
CA ILE A 639 7.19 -11.83 -8.04
C ILE A 639 8.70 -12.02 -7.97
N THR A 640 9.40 -11.65 -9.04
CA THR A 640 10.86 -11.63 -9.09
C THR A 640 11.36 -10.27 -9.55
N ALA A 641 12.51 -9.84 -9.04
CA ALA A 641 13.11 -8.59 -9.45
C ALA A 641 14.63 -8.61 -9.32
N ARG A 642 15.28 -7.67 -10.01
CA ARG A 642 16.71 -7.42 -9.89
C ARG A 642 17.00 -5.93 -9.93
N LEU A 643 17.97 -5.49 -9.12
CA LEU A 643 18.55 -4.16 -9.17
C LEU A 643 20.07 -4.26 -9.25
N ASP A 644 20.65 -3.55 -10.20
CA ASP A 644 22.09 -3.38 -10.38
C ASP A 644 22.42 -1.88 -10.35
N ALA A 645 23.47 -1.51 -9.61
CA ALA A 645 23.98 -0.15 -9.54
C ALA A 645 25.46 -0.07 -9.91
N TYR A 646 25.82 0.98 -10.65
CA TYR A 646 27.16 1.22 -11.16
C TYR A 646 27.61 2.63 -10.82
N GLU A 647 28.88 2.75 -10.45
CA GLU A 647 29.59 4.00 -10.22
C GLU A 647 30.82 4.00 -11.15
N ASN A 648 30.92 4.97 -12.05
CA ASN A 648 32.02 5.11 -13.01
C ASN A 648 32.29 3.81 -13.80
N GLY A 649 31.21 3.14 -14.20
CA GLY A 649 31.24 1.88 -14.96
C GLY A 649 31.55 0.63 -14.14
N LYS A 650 31.83 0.75 -12.84
CA LYS A 650 32.07 -0.38 -11.93
C LYS A 650 30.80 -0.74 -11.17
N THR A 651 30.49 -2.03 -11.07
CA THR A 651 29.37 -2.50 -10.24
C THR A 651 29.68 -2.21 -8.76
N VAL A 652 28.76 -1.53 -8.08
CA VAL A 652 28.86 -1.25 -6.63
C VAL A 652 27.77 -1.95 -5.83
N PHE A 653 26.67 -2.35 -6.47
CA PHE A 653 25.58 -3.09 -5.84
C PHE A 653 24.88 -3.99 -6.85
N GLY A 654 24.37 -5.12 -6.38
CA GLY A 654 23.55 -6.05 -7.16
C GLY A 654 22.73 -6.92 -6.22
N ARG A 655 21.42 -6.99 -6.43
CA ARG A 655 20.52 -7.81 -5.60
C ARG A 655 19.36 -8.37 -6.41
N ASP A 656 19.09 -9.65 -6.20
CA ASP A 656 17.90 -10.33 -6.70
C ASP A 656 16.86 -10.43 -5.58
N PHE A 657 15.59 -10.35 -5.96
CA PHE A 657 14.43 -10.46 -5.08
C PHE A 657 13.49 -11.54 -5.63
N SER A 658 12.89 -12.33 -4.75
CA SER A 658 11.96 -13.39 -5.13
C SER A 658 10.96 -13.61 -4.01
N PHE A 659 9.67 -13.46 -4.33
CA PHE A 659 8.56 -13.61 -3.41
C PHE A 659 7.52 -14.56 -4.01
N THR A 660 6.94 -15.39 -3.15
CA THR A 660 5.79 -16.23 -3.49
C THR A 660 4.69 -15.92 -2.48
N ILE A 661 3.58 -15.37 -2.96
CA ILE A 661 2.48 -14.92 -2.11
C ILE A 661 1.24 -15.75 -2.47
N PRO A 662 0.65 -16.50 -1.51
CA PRO A 662 -0.57 -17.25 -1.76
C PRO A 662 -1.72 -16.33 -2.20
N ARG A 663 -2.50 -16.75 -3.18
CA ARG A 663 -3.73 -16.06 -3.59
C ARG A 663 -4.81 -16.32 -2.55
N ASP A 664 -5.63 -15.30 -2.28
CA ASP A 664 -6.73 -15.38 -1.31
C ASP A 664 -7.73 -16.51 -1.56
N ASN A 665 -7.84 -16.96 -2.80
CA ASN A 665 -8.74 -18.04 -3.21
C ASN A 665 -8.17 -19.45 -3.02
N ALA A 666 -6.90 -19.59 -2.61
CA ALA A 666 -6.29 -20.88 -2.32
C ALA A 666 -6.76 -21.48 -0.98
N GLY A 667 -7.26 -20.65 -0.06
CA GLY A 667 -7.75 -21.05 1.26
C GLY A 667 -9.21 -21.54 1.31
N ALA A 668 -10.02 -21.27 0.27
CA ALA A 668 -11.45 -21.56 0.30
C ALA A 668 -11.76 -23.04 0.57
N LEU A 669 -10.94 -23.98 0.09
CA LEU A 669 -11.17 -25.40 0.36
C LEU A 669 -10.84 -25.81 1.81
N SER A 670 -9.89 -25.13 2.46
CA SER A 670 -9.50 -25.37 3.86
C SER A 670 -10.58 -24.85 4.80
N ASP A 671 -10.99 -23.61 4.58
CA ASP A 671 -11.85 -22.87 5.49
C ASP A 671 -13.31 -23.26 5.32
N GLU A 672 -13.79 -23.55 4.09
CA GLU A 672 -15.15 -24.09 3.88
C GLU A 672 -15.33 -25.48 4.51
N ILE A 673 -14.30 -26.33 4.46
CA ILE A 673 -14.34 -27.65 5.11
C ILE A 673 -14.37 -27.45 6.63
N LEU A 674 -13.54 -26.56 7.17
CA LEU A 674 -13.50 -26.28 8.60
C LEU A 674 -14.83 -25.67 9.08
N ASP A 675 -15.38 -24.70 8.35
CA ASP A 675 -16.66 -24.07 8.66
C ASP A 675 -17.82 -25.07 8.58
N ALA A 676 -17.85 -25.93 7.57
CA ALA A 676 -18.85 -26.98 7.44
C ALA A 676 -18.74 -28.00 8.59
N VAL A 677 -17.53 -28.32 9.05
CA VAL A 677 -17.28 -29.17 10.21
C VAL A 677 -17.72 -28.46 11.51
N VAL A 678 -17.36 -27.19 11.69
CA VAL A 678 -17.73 -26.36 12.86
C VAL A 678 -19.24 -26.18 12.95
N GLU A 679 -19.92 -25.92 11.84
CA GLU A 679 -21.37 -25.76 11.82
C GLU A 679 -22.10 -27.09 12.07
N ALA A 680 -21.68 -28.18 11.42
CA ALA A 680 -22.27 -29.50 11.64
C ALA A 680 -22.00 -30.06 13.04
N GLY A 681 -20.91 -29.62 13.69
CA GLY A 681 -20.53 -30.01 15.04
C GLY A 681 -20.85 -28.99 16.12
N ARG A 682 -21.45 -27.84 15.80
CA ARG A 682 -21.55 -26.67 16.69
C ARG A 682 -22.12 -27.00 18.07
N ASP A 683 -23.26 -27.68 18.11
CA ASP A 683 -23.90 -28.05 19.39
C ASP A 683 -22.99 -28.92 20.26
N GLU A 684 -22.26 -29.85 19.64
CA GLU A 684 -21.33 -30.74 20.34
C GLU A 684 -20.05 -29.99 20.75
N PHE A 685 -19.54 -29.10 19.91
CA PHE A 685 -18.36 -28.28 20.19
C PHE A 685 -18.62 -27.26 21.29
N ASP A 686 -19.74 -26.54 21.25
CA ASP A 686 -20.17 -25.59 22.28
C ASP A 686 -20.44 -26.29 23.62
N HIS A 687 -20.90 -27.55 23.59
CA HIS A 687 -21.04 -28.36 24.79
C HIS A 687 -19.68 -28.81 25.37
N LEU A 688 -18.68 -29.08 24.52
CA LEU A 688 -17.35 -29.54 24.94
C LEU A 688 -16.40 -28.42 25.37
N ALA A 689 -16.56 -27.24 24.77
CA ALA A 689 -15.76 -26.04 24.99
C ALA A 689 -16.66 -24.79 24.90
N PRO A 690 -17.48 -24.51 25.92
CA PRO A 690 -18.40 -23.38 25.89
C PRO A 690 -17.64 -22.05 25.78
N PRO A 691 -18.16 -21.07 25.01
CA PRO A 691 -17.52 -19.77 24.86
C PRO A 691 -17.40 -19.05 26.20
N SER A 692 -16.22 -18.45 26.45
CA SER A 692 -15.92 -17.72 27.68
C SER A 692 -16.83 -16.49 27.82
N ALA A 693 -17.30 -16.21 29.03
CA ALA A 693 -18.08 -15.00 29.30
C ALA A 693 -17.20 -13.75 29.11
N SER A 694 -17.78 -12.67 28.57
CA SER A 694 -17.07 -11.41 28.36
C SER A 694 -16.47 -10.88 29.67
N GLY A 695 -15.15 -10.83 29.76
CA GLY A 695 -14.42 -10.26 30.91
C GLY A 695 -13.72 -11.27 31.83
N GLU A 696 -13.78 -12.58 31.56
CA GLU A 696 -12.95 -13.56 32.27
C GLU A 696 -11.57 -13.66 31.61
N THR A 697 -10.51 -13.22 32.30
CA THR A 697 -9.15 -13.67 32.01
C THR A 697 -9.11 -15.18 32.18
N SER A 698 -8.63 -15.93 31.18
CA SER A 698 -8.53 -17.38 31.20
C SER A 698 -7.66 -17.86 32.36
N SER A 699 -8.26 -18.05 33.53
CA SER A 699 -7.60 -18.62 34.71
C SER A 699 -7.47 -20.13 34.51
N GLN A 700 -6.55 -20.55 33.65
CA GLN A 700 -6.22 -21.95 33.44
C GLN A 700 -4.88 -22.28 34.11
N CYS A 701 -4.72 -23.50 34.63
CA CYS A 701 -3.40 -23.97 35.02
C CYS A 701 -2.59 -24.31 33.77
N LEU A 702 -1.26 -24.23 33.87
CA LEU A 702 -0.33 -24.51 32.77
C LEU A 702 -0.56 -25.90 32.16
N HIS A 703 -1.05 -26.86 32.95
CA HIS A 703 -1.43 -28.19 32.48
C HIS A 703 -2.51 -28.17 31.39
N THR A 704 -3.57 -27.38 31.57
CA THR A 704 -4.68 -27.30 30.61
C THR A 704 -4.25 -26.59 29.33
N LEU A 705 -3.31 -25.64 29.44
CA LEU A 705 -2.74 -24.93 28.30
C LEU A 705 -1.85 -25.84 27.44
N LEU A 706 -1.00 -26.65 28.08
CA LEU A 706 -0.05 -27.55 27.40
C LEU A 706 -0.68 -28.88 26.93
N PHE A 707 -1.71 -29.34 27.63
CA PHE A 707 -2.39 -30.61 27.37
C PHE A 707 -3.89 -30.35 27.26
N PRO A 708 -4.34 -29.58 26.26
CA PRO A 708 -5.76 -29.36 26.05
C PRO A 708 -6.44 -30.71 25.81
N LYS A 709 -7.67 -30.83 26.28
CA LYS A 709 -8.44 -32.06 26.07
C LYS A 709 -8.78 -32.16 24.58
N GLU A 710 -8.15 -33.12 23.90
CA GLU A 710 -8.43 -33.40 22.49
C GLU A 710 -9.70 -34.25 22.35
N TYR A 711 -10.49 -33.93 21.34
CA TYR A 711 -11.66 -34.69 20.94
C TYR A 711 -11.54 -35.05 19.47
N TYR A 712 -11.87 -36.30 19.14
CA TYR A 712 -11.78 -36.81 17.79
C TYR A 712 -13.16 -36.94 17.20
N PHE A 713 -13.34 -36.43 15.99
CA PHE A 713 -14.60 -36.51 15.27
C PHE A 713 -14.39 -37.01 13.86
N SER A 714 -15.34 -37.80 13.38
CA SER A 714 -15.47 -38.08 11.95
C SER A 714 -16.55 -37.18 11.37
N PHE A 715 -16.20 -36.41 10.35
CA PHE A 715 -17.15 -35.68 9.54
C PHE A 715 -17.62 -36.57 8.39
N ARG A 716 -18.93 -36.82 8.31
CA ARG A 716 -19.51 -37.64 7.25
C ARG A 716 -20.86 -37.13 6.82
N THR A 717 -21.22 -37.39 5.58
CA THR A 717 -22.58 -37.20 5.08
C THR A 717 -23.40 -38.47 5.31
N LEU A 718 -24.45 -38.39 6.13
CA LEU A 718 -25.43 -39.46 6.32
C LEU A 718 -26.78 -38.96 5.81
N ASN A 719 -27.44 -39.69 4.90
CA ASN A 719 -28.75 -39.30 4.34
C ASN A 719 -28.79 -37.85 3.78
N CYS A 720 -27.74 -37.42 3.08
CA CYS A 720 -27.58 -36.06 2.55
C CYS A 720 -27.49 -34.94 3.61
N LYS A 721 -27.25 -35.26 4.88
CA LYS A 721 -26.97 -34.29 5.94
C LYS A 721 -25.53 -34.46 6.43
N ALA A 722 -24.81 -33.34 6.58
CA ALA A 722 -23.49 -33.33 7.18
C ALA A 722 -23.61 -33.55 8.70
N GLU A 723 -22.90 -34.54 9.23
CA GLU A 723 -22.88 -34.86 10.65
C GLU A 723 -21.44 -35.02 11.14
N VAL A 724 -21.17 -34.46 12.31
CA VAL A 724 -19.94 -34.69 13.07
C VAL A 724 -20.25 -35.73 14.12
N LEU A 725 -19.50 -36.84 14.11
CA LEU A 725 -19.67 -37.91 15.08
C LEU A 725 -18.42 -38.06 15.91
N ARG A 726 -18.60 -38.00 17.22
CA ARG A 726 -17.55 -38.22 18.19
C ARG A 726 -17.07 -39.67 18.12
N GLN A 727 -15.75 -39.82 17.98
CA GLN A 727 -15.07 -41.10 17.96
C GLN A 727 -14.59 -41.40 19.39
N ASP A 728 -15.39 -42.11 20.18
CA ASP A 728 -15.04 -42.44 21.57
C ASP A 728 -14.00 -43.57 21.70
N SER A 729 -13.66 -44.25 20.59
CA SER A 729 -12.60 -45.26 20.54
C SER A 729 -11.36 -44.70 19.86
N GLY A 730 -10.24 -44.58 20.61
CA GLY A 730 -8.97 -43.99 20.18
C GLY A 730 -8.20 -44.71 19.06
N VAL A 731 -8.87 -45.12 17.99
CA VAL A 731 -8.25 -45.68 16.79
C VAL A 731 -7.89 -44.52 15.86
N LYS A 732 -6.60 -44.17 15.80
CA LYS A 732 -6.02 -43.33 14.75
C LYS A 732 -6.09 -44.07 13.41
N GLN A 733 -7.19 -43.94 12.67
CA GLN A 733 -7.25 -44.32 11.26
C GLN A 733 -7.24 -43.04 10.42
N ASP A 734 -6.16 -42.85 9.67
CA ASP A 734 -5.99 -41.90 8.56
C ASP A 734 -6.54 -40.48 8.77
N ALA A 735 -6.27 -39.89 9.93
CA ALA A 735 -6.49 -38.45 10.12
C ALA A 735 -5.47 -37.66 9.30
N VAL A 736 -5.94 -36.85 8.35
CA VAL A 736 -5.15 -35.73 7.82
C VAL A 736 -4.92 -34.77 9.00
N LEU A 737 -3.76 -34.90 9.63
CA LEU A 737 -3.36 -34.06 10.76
C LEU A 737 -3.08 -32.65 10.24
N VAL A 738 -4.05 -31.76 10.36
CA VAL A 738 -3.82 -30.32 10.26
C VAL A 738 -3.06 -29.91 11.53
N GLY A 739 -1.73 -29.85 11.43
CA GLY A 739 -0.89 -29.14 12.39
C GLY A 739 -0.69 -29.78 13.78
N GLN A 740 -0.19 -31.03 13.87
CA GLN A 740 0.39 -31.46 15.15
C GLN A 740 1.74 -30.77 15.40
N SER A 741 1.69 -29.56 15.95
CA SER A 741 2.77 -29.01 16.78
C SER A 741 2.38 -29.19 18.24
N GLY A 742 3.28 -29.71 19.06
CA GLY A 742 3.31 -29.32 20.46
C GLY A 742 2.79 -30.31 21.52
N LEU A 743 3.31 -31.54 21.54
CA LEU A 743 3.40 -32.22 22.82
C LEU A 743 4.78 -31.94 23.44
N PRO A 744 4.83 -31.47 24.69
CA PRO A 744 6.07 -31.35 25.41
C PRO A 744 6.86 -32.66 25.44
N PHE A 745 8.18 -32.60 25.27
CA PHE A 745 9.04 -33.77 25.45
C PHE A 745 9.64 -33.77 26.87
N HIS A 746 10.47 -34.78 27.18
CA HIS A 746 11.11 -34.91 28.48
C HIS A 746 12.50 -34.29 28.50
N LEU A 747 12.73 -33.32 29.38
CA LEU A 747 14.09 -32.84 29.65
C LEU A 747 14.84 -33.88 30.49
N ASN A 748 16.08 -34.17 30.13
CA ASN A 748 16.96 -35.04 30.89
C ASN A 748 17.43 -34.32 32.16
N LYS A 749 17.09 -34.88 33.33
CA LYS A 749 17.51 -34.34 34.63
C LYS A 749 18.78 -35.06 35.09
N ASP A 750 19.91 -34.37 35.09
CA ASP A 750 21.07 -34.83 35.85
C ASP A 750 20.85 -34.61 37.36
N LYS A 751 21.31 -35.58 38.17
CA LYS A 751 20.86 -35.87 39.54
C LYS A 751 21.07 -34.81 40.62
N ASP A 752 21.72 -33.67 40.35
CA ASP A 752 22.16 -32.73 41.40
C ASP A 752 21.49 -31.34 41.38
N CYS A 753 20.41 -31.16 40.62
CA CYS A 753 19.62 -29.93 40.71
C CYS A 753 18.67 -29.99 41.93
N ASN A 754 19.09 -29.45 43.09
CA ASN A 754 18.26 -29.31 44.29
C ASN A 754 17.22 -28.17 44.14
N LEU A 755 16.48 -28.19 43.04
CA LEU A 755 15.45 -27.21 42.69
C LEU A 755 14.07 -27.70 43.17
N PRO A 756 13.19 -26.78 43.61
CA PRO A 756 11.78 -27.08 43.81
C PRO A 756 11.15 -27.66 42.54
N ILE A 757 10.24 -28.60 42.70
CA ILE A 757 9.51 -29.25 41.61
C ILE A 757 8.05 -28.84 41.71
N TYR A 758 7.50 -28.35 40.60
CA TYR A 758 6.10 -27.94 40.52
C TYR A 758 5.39 -28.77 39.46
N SER A 759 4.20 -29.27 39.79
CA SER A 759 3.36 -29.89 38.78
C SER A 759 2.81 -28.82 37.86
N THR A 760 2.64 -29.12 36.57
CA THR A 760 1.90 -28.26 35.63
C THR A 760 0.49 -27.89 36.13
N LYS A 761 -0.13 -28.69 37.01
CA LYS A 761 -1.44 -28.38 37.62
C LYS A 761 -1.35 -27.34 38.74
N ASP A 762 -0.19 -27.19 39.35
CA ASP A 762 0.06 -26.25 40.46
C ASP A 762 0.57 -24.89 39.98
N ILE A 763 0.81 -24.75 38.67
CA ILE A 763 1.28 -23.53 38.03
C ILE A 763 0.09 -22.82 37.38
N HIS A 764 -0.21 -21.61 37.81
CA HIS A 764 -1.29 -20.80 37.24
C HIS A 764 -0.78 -20.00 36.05
N ALA A 765 -1.38 -20.16 34.88
CA ALA A 765 -1.01 -19.39 33.69
C ALA A 765 -1.72 -18.04 33.70
N VAL A 766 -0.95 -16.95 33.60
CA VAL A 766 -1.46 -15.58 33.55
C VAL A 766 -1.60 -15.11 32.11
N GLU A 767 -0.61 -15.44 31.28
CA GLU A 767 -0.54 -15.01 29.89
C GLU A 767 0.31 -16.00 29.07
N ASP A 768 -0.19 -16.40 27.90
CA ASP A 768 0.58 -17.17 26.93
C ASP A 768 1.45 -16.22 26.11
N LEU A 769 2.77 -16.26 26.35
CA LEU A 769 3.71 -15.37 25.70
C LEU A 769 4.13 -15.90 24.32
N ARG A 770 4.11 -17.23 24.11
CA ARG A 770 4.47 -17.84 22.83
C ARG A 770 4.05 -19.31 22.71
N ASN A 771 3.56 -19.65 21.52
CA ASN A 771 3.37 -21.01 21.01
C ASN A 771 2.44 -21.88 21.88
N ALA A 772 1.21 -21.46 22.18
CA ALA A 772 0.24 -22.30 22.88
C ALA A 772 0.74 -22.79 24.25
N GLY A 773 1.41 -21.91 25.00
CA GLY A 773 1.86 -22.17 26.38
C GLY A 773 3.27 -22.73 26.55
N PHE A 774 4.06 -22.91 25.48
CA PHE A 774 5.47 -23.32 25.63
C PHE A 774 6.31 -22.29 26.37
N ILE A 775 5.97 -21.00 26.22
CA ILE A 775 6.51 -19.91 27.03
C ILE A 775 5.33 -19.14 27.59
N ALA A 776 5.20 -19.12 28.91
CA ALA A 776 4.08 -18.44 29.57
C ALA A 776 4.54 -17.64 30.78
N HIS A 777 3.88 -16.51 31.00
CA HIS A 777 3.94 -15.81 32.28
C HIS A 777 3.02 -16.53 33.25
N VAL A 778 3.59 -16.99 34.37
CA VAL A 778 2.91 -17.85 35.33
C VAL A 778 3.04 -17.34 36.75
N MET A 779 2.09 -17.75 37.59
CA MET A 779 2.08 -17.53 39.03
C MET A 779 2.25 -18.87 39.75
N VAL A 780 3.25 -18.93 40.62
CA VAL A 780 3.55 -20.10 41.46
C VAL A 780 3.79 -19.62 42.89
N ASP A 781 3.01 -20.12 43.85
CA ASP A 781 3.05 -19.70 45.26
C ASP A 781 3.01 -18.17 45.45
N GLY A 782 2.21 -17.47 44.66
CA GLY A 782 2.07 -16.01 44.71
C GLY A 782 3.24 -15.22 44.10
N LYS A 783 4.20 -15.89 43.45
CA LYS A 783 5.34 -15.27 42.77
C LYS A 783 5.18 -15.34 41.26
N LYS A 784 5.47 -14.23 40.58
CA LYS A 784 5.55 -14.15 39.12
C LYS A 784 6.81 -14.86 38.63
N MET A 785 6.64 -15.79 37.70
CA MET A 785 7.71 -16.54 37.05
C MET A 785 7.43 -16.66 35.55
N CYS A 786 8.45 -17.06 34.79
CA CYS A 786 8.30 -17.45 33.39
C CYS A 786 8.43 -18.97 33.33
N SER A 787 7.46 -19.67 32.75
CA SER A 787 7.58 -21.09 32.45
C SER A 787 8.09 -21.29 31.04
N LYS A 788 9.12 -22.12 30.89
CA LYS A 788 9.58 -22.63 29.60
C LYS A 788 9.47 -24.14 29.58
N VAL A 789 8.77 -24.65 28.58
CA VAL A 789 8.52 -26.07 28.39
C VAL A 789 9.11 -26.49 27.05
N GLY A 790 9.79 -27.62 27.03
CA GLY A 790 10.40 -28.14 25.82
C GLY A 790 9.33 -28.68 24.84
N TYR A 791 9.51 -28.50 23.52
CA TYR A 791 8.67 -29.06 22.44
C TYR A 791 9.46 -29.94 21.44
N SER A 792 8.76 -30.84 20.73
CA SER A 792 9.34 -31.97 19.97
C SER A 792 10.43 -31.68 18.93
N LYS A 793 10.59 -30.42 18.47
CA LYS A 793 11.65 -30.01 17.53
C LYS A 793 12.82 -29.26 18.19
N GLY A 794 12.75 -29.02 19.51
CA GLY A 794 13.69 -28.16 20.26
C GLY A 794 14.24 -28.81 21.53
N GLU A 795 14.32 -30.14 21.59
CA GLU A 795 14.71 -30.86 22.80
C GLU A 795 16.10 -30.53 23.33
N ASP A 796 17.08 -30.67 22.45
CA ASP A 796 18.46 -30.33 22.75
C ASP A 796 18.62 -28.84 23.13
N SER A 797 17.75 -27.99 22.60
CA SER A 797 17.77 -26.55 22.83
C SER A 797 17.31 -26.19 24.24
N ALA A 798 16.10 -26.63 24.63
CA ALA A 798 15.60 -26.38 25.98
C ALA A 798 16.43 -27.11 27.05
N GLN A 799 17.00 -28.28 26.73
CA GLN A 799 17.96 -28.96 27.62
C GLN A 799 19.24 -28.14 27.81
N ARG A 800 19.82 -27.64 26.72
CA ARG A 800 21.00 -26.75 26.79
C ARG A 800 20.71 -25.51 27.63
N GLU A 801 19.54 -24.90 27.45
CA GLU A 801 19.15 -23.71 28.22
C GLU A 801 19.05 -24.02 29.71
N LEU A 802 18.39 -25.13 30.08
CA LEU A 802 18.32 -25.62 31.45
C LEU A 802 19.72 -25.81 32.06
N ASP A 803 20.62 -26.48 31.35
CA ASP A 803 21.98 -26.76 31.82
C ASP A 803 22.79 -25.46 32.02
N CYS A 804 22.66 -24.52 31.07
CA CYS A 804 23.32 -23.22 31.15
C CYS A 804 22.80 -22.42 32.35
N LEU A 805 21.49 -22.26 32.49
CA LEU A 805 20.87 -21.49 33.56
C LEU A 805 21.16 -22.09 34.94
N TRP A 806 21.16 -23.42 35.06
CA TRP A 806 21.54 -24.10 36.30
C TRP A 806 23.00 -23.81 36.67
N LYS A 807 23.91 -23.94 35.71
CA LYS A 807 25.34 -23.67 35.92
C LYS A 807 25.61 -22.21 36.25
N ILE A 808 24.87 -21.27 35.64
CA ILE A 808 24.95 -19.84 35.99
C ILE A 808 24.44 -19.61 37.41
N THR A 809 23.29 -20.18 37.75
CA THR A 809 22.60 -19.98 39.04
C THR A 809 23.40 -20.54 40.22
N THR A 810 24.16 -21.61 40.01
CA THR A 810 25.02 -22.24 41.03
C THR A 810 26.46 -21.71 41.04
N SER A 811 26.82 -20.83 40.10
CA SER A 811 28.18 -20.27 40.04
C SER A 811 28.42 -19.22 41.14
N PRO A 812 29.68 -19.01 41.57
CA PRO A 812 30.04 -17.90 42.46
C PRO A 812 29.73 -16.50 41.89
N HIS A 813 29.47 -16.40 40.58
CA HIS A 813 29.14 -15.16 39.88
C HIS A 813 27.63 -14.97 39.68
N ALA A 814 26.78 -15.85 40.22
CA ALA A 814 25.34 -15.85 39.95
C ALA A 814 24.65 -14.50 40.23
N ALA A 815 25.04 -13.80 41.30
CA ALA A 815 24.49 -12.49 41.66
C ALA A 815 24.92 -11.35 40.73
N ALA A 816 26.05 -11.50 40.03
CA ALA A 816 26.62 -10.48 39.15
C ALA A 816 26.15 -10.62 37.69
N ILE A 817 25.73 -11.83 37.27
CA ILE A 817 25.28 -12.09 35.89
C ILE A 817 23.77 -11.79 35.77
N GLN A 818 23.39 -10.78 34.99
CA GLN A 818 22.01 -10.38 34.67
C GLN A 818 21.40 -11.29 33.59
N VAL A 819 21.03 -12.49 34.01
CA VAL A 819 20.25 -13.47 33.23
C VAL A 819 19.12 -14.03 34.11
N PRO A 820 17.99 -14.50 33.54
CA PRO A 820 16.98 -15.21 34.31
C PRO A 820 17.63 -16.34 35.14
N LYS A 821 17.27 -16.43 36.42
CA LYS A 821 17.74 -17.52 37.27
C LYS A 821 16.71 -18.61 37.29
N ILE A 822 17.17 -19.85 37.28
CA ILE A 822 16.27 -21.00 37.39
C ILE A 822 15.74 -21.10 38.83
N LEU A 823 14.42 -21.23 38.96
CA LEU A 823 13.68 -21.21 40.23
C LEU A 823 13.02 -22.55 40.54
N GLY A 824 12.80 -23.39 39.53
CA GLY A 824 12.16 -24.69 39.72
C GLY A 824 12.12 -25.52 38.45
N LEU A 825 11.76 -26.78 38.60
CA LEU A 825 11.49 -27.70 37.49
C LEU A 825 9.98 -27.91 37.36
N ILE A 826 9.51 -28.08 36.13
CA ILE A 826 8.12 -28.32 35.80
C ILE A 826 7.95 -29.79 35.46
N THR A 827 7.04 -30.48 36.15
CA THR A 827 6.71 -31.88 35.90
C THR A 827 5.26 -32.07 35.49
N THR A 828 4.99 -33.20 34.85
CA THR A 828 3.61 -33.64 34.60
C THR A 828 3.12 -34.51 35.76
N PRO A 829 1.86 -34.34 36.20
CA PRO A 829 1.28 -35.14 37.27
C PRO A 829 1.09 -36.62 36.90
N GLU A 830 1.02 -36.95 35.62
CA GLU A 830 0.75 -38.32 35.12
C GLU A 830 1.93 -39.27 35.32
N ASN A 831 3.16 -38.78 35.17
CA ASN A 831 4.36 -39.62 35.23
C ASN A 831 5.54 -39.00 35.99
N GLY A 832 5.37 -37.79 36.54
CA GLY A 832 6.40 -37.08 37.32
C GLY A 832 7.62 -36.66 36.52
N LYS A 833 7.60 -36.79 35.18
CA LYS A 833 8.74 -36.43 34.34
C LYS A 833 8.85 -34.92 34.18
N THR A 834 10.09 -34.45 34.18
CA THR A 834 10.43 -33.06 33.88
C THR A 834 10.17 -32.76 32.42
N ILE A 835 9.42 -31.70 32.15
CA ILE A 835 9.10 -31.23 30.79
C ILE A 835 9.55 -29.79 30.55
N GLY A 836 9.92 -29.08 31.61
CA GLY A 836 10.29 -27.68 31.55
C GLY A 836 10.92 -27.20 32.84
N PHE A 837 11.12 -25.89 32.91
CA PHE A 837 11.65 -25.21 34.08
C PHE A 837 10.97 -23.84 34.27
N LEU A 838 11.00 -23.36 35.51
CA LEU A 838 10.58 -22.02 35.89
C LEU A 838 11.82 -21.16 36.04
N GLU A 839 11.79 -19.99 35.42
CA GLU A 839 12.83 -18.98 35.56
C GLU A 839 12.26 -17.66 36.08
N LYS A 840 13.15 -16.80 36.58
CA LYS A 840 12.78 -15.46 37.00
C LYS A 840 12.12 -14.71 35.84
N TYR A 841 10.90 -14.24 36.06
CA TYR A 841 10.23 -13.32 35.14
C TYR A 841 10.93 -11.96 35.17
N ILE A 842 11.30 -11.44 34.00
CA ILE A 842 11.89 -10.12 33.84
C ILE A 842 10.79 -9.19 33.31
N PRO A 843 10.34 -8.21 34.10
CA PRO A 843 9.30 -7.29 33.66
C PRO A 843 9.87 -6.34 32.60
N VAL A 844 9.25 -6.35 31.42
CA VAL A 844 9.58 -5.46 30.30
C VAL A 844 8.46 -4.44 30.09
N SER A 845 8.65 -3.45 29.21
CA SER A 845 7.62 -2.44 28.91
C SER A 845 6.35 -3.08 28.32
N GLU A 846 5.18 -2.48 28.60
CA GLU A 846 3.90 -2.84 27.96
C GLU A 846 3.78 -2.26 26.53
N THR A 847 4.66 -1.32 26.17
CA THR A 847 4.80 -0.80 24.80
C THR A 847 5.84 -1.62 24.05
N TRP A 848 5.51 -2.06 22.83
CA TRP A 848 6.33 -2.98 22.02
C TRP A 848 7.78 -2.48 21.83
N GLU A 849 7.97 -1.17 21.73
CA GLU A 849 9.23 -0.45 21.45
C GLU A 849 10.39 -0.77 22.43
N LEU A 850 10.11 -1.20 23.66
CA LEU A 850 11.14 -1.42 24.71
C LEU A 850 11.07 -2.82 25.34
N SER A 851 10.50 -3.79 24.64
CA SER A 851 10.45 -5.17 25.12
C SER A 851 11.84 -5.84 25.07
N THR A 852 12.56 -5.64 23.97
CA THR A 852 13.93 -6.15 23.75
C THR A 852 14.81 -5.09 23.09
N LEU A 853 16.13 -5.24 23.07
CA LEU A 853 16.96 -4.35 22.24
C LEU A 853 16.57 -4.45 20.76
N GLY A 854 16.16 -5.63 20.28
CA GLY A 854 15.75 -5.84 18.89
C GLY A 854 14.41 -5.21 18.51
N SER A 855 13.61 -4.75 19.48
CA SER A 855 12.34 -4.04 19.24
C SER A 855 12.52 -2.52 19.13
N ILE A 856 13.73 -2.02 19.32
CA ILE A 856 14.01 -0.58 19.22
C ILE A 856 14.00 -0.20 17.74
N GLU A 857 12.96 0.54 17.33
CA GLU A 857 12.78 1.00 15.94
C GLU A 857 13.83 2.03 15.54
N ASP A 858 14.15 2.95 16.47
CA ASP A 858 15.22 3.94 16.32
C ASP A 858 16.12 3.99 17.55
N VAL A 859 17.30 3.36 17.42
CA VAL A 859 18.32 3.38 18.46
C VAL A 859 18.86 4.78 18.69
N SER A 860 18.89 5.65 17.66
CA SER A 860 19.50 6.98 17.78
C SER A 860 18.68 7.93 18.66
N ALA A 861 17.36 7.73 18.74
CA ALA A 861 16.47 8.42 19.67
C ALA A 861 16.71 8.08 21.15
N ILE A 862 17.45 7.01 21.46
CA ILE A 862 17.80 6.65 22.82
C ILE A 862 19.06 7.40 23.27
N ASP A 863 18.98 8.02 24.44
CA ASP A 863 20.11 8.72 25.06
C ASP A 863 21.38 7.86 25.06
N GLU A 864 22.50 8.45 24.64
CA GLU A 864 23.77 7.75 24.46
C GLU A 864 24.28 7.12 25.77
N SER A 865 24.00 7.73 26.93
CA SER A 865 24.40 7.17 28.22
C SER A 865 23.65 5.87 28.55
N ARG A 866 22.37 5.77 28.16
CA ARG A 866 21.56 4.55 28.29
C ARG A 866 22.07 3.46 27.35
N ARG A 867 22.35 3.81 26.09
CA ARG A 867 22.93 2.86 25.11
C ARG A 867 24.29 2.31 25.56
N LYS A 868 25.16 3.18 26.08
CA LYS A 868 26.46 2.80 26.67
C LYS A 868 26.26 1.89 27.87
N LYS A 869 25.31 2.20 28.75
CA LYS A 869 24.97 1.35 29.90
C LYS A 869 24.58 -0.06 29.43
N TRP A 870 23.64 -0.18 28.49
CA TRP A 870 23.19 -1.49 28.01
C TRP A 870 24.29 -2.27 27.31
N ALA A 871 25.07 -1.62 26.44
CA ALA A 871 26.20 -2.25 25.76
C ALA A 871 27.25 -2.78 26.77
N SER A 872 27.60 -1.96 27.78
CA SER A 872 28.50 -2.37 28.87
C SER A 872 27.93 -3.55 29.65
N GLN A 873 26.65 -3.52 30.00
CA GLN A 873 26.00 -4.62 30.71
C GLN A 873 26.02 -5.91 29.89
N VAL A 874 25.71 -5.85 28.58
CA VAL A 874 25.80 -7.02 27.70
C VAL A 874 27.22 -7.59 27.68
N ARG A 875 28.23 -6.72 27.52
CA ARG A 875 29.65 -7.11 27.59
C ARG A 875 29.99 -7.80 28.90
N ASP A 876 29.73 -7.13 30.02
CA ASP A 876 30.09 -7.62 31.36
C ASP A 876 29.42 -8.98 31.65
N ASN A 877 28.17 -9.15 31.21
CA ASN A 877 27.46 -10.41 31.33
C ASN A 877 28.11 -11.51 30.48
N VAL A 878 28.44 -11.25 29.22
CA VAL A 878 29.12 -12.24 28.34
C VAL A 878 30.50 -12.63 28.89
N ASP A 879 31.29 -11.68 29.37
CA ASP A 879 32.59 -11.94 29.98
C ASP A 879 32.46 -12.83 31.23
N LEU A 880 31.45 -12.59 32.05
CA LEU A 880 31.14 -13.42 33.22
C LEU A 880 30.64 -14.81 32.82
N LEU A 881 29.83 -14.93 31.76
CA LEU A 881 29.41 -16.22 31.21
C LEU A 881 30.63 -17.05 30.77
N HIS A 882 31.58 -16.44 30.04
CA HIS A 882 32.80 -17.11 29.61
C HIS A 882 33.69 -17.54 30.78
N LYS A 883 33.78 -16.74 31.86
CA LYS A 883 34.46 -17.14 33.10
C LYS A 883 33.82 -18.38 33.75
N THR A 884 32.51 -18.57 33.59
CA THR A 884 31.80 -19.78 34.02
C THR A 884 31.85 -20.92 32.99
N ARG A 885 32.61 -20.77 31.89
CA ARG A 885 32.69 -21.72 30.77
C ARG A 885 31.31 -21.99 30.16
N ILE A 886 30.55 -20.92 29.90
CA ILE A 886 29.25 -20.95 29.24
C ILE A 886 29.32 -20.01 28.05
N THR A 887 28.84 -20.45 26.89
CA THR A 887 28.65 -19.60 25.71
C THR A 887 27.17 -19.24 25.59
N TRP A 888 26.87 -18.03 25.13
CA TRP A 888 25.50 -17.56 24.95
C TRP A 888 24.77 -18.44 23.94
N GLY A 889 25.38 -18.65 22.77
CA GLY A 889 24.81 -19.47 21.70
C GLY A 889 24.25 -18.59 20.58
N ASP A 890 22.94 -18.34 20.56
CA ASP A 890 22.28 -17.47 19.58
C ASP A 890 22.18 -16.02 20.08
N GLY A 891 23.34 -15.40 20.23
CA GLY A 891 23.43 -14.01 20.67
C GLY A 891 22.91 -13.04 19.60
N LYS A 892 21.94 -12.19 19.96
CA LYS A 892 21.36 -11.14 19.10
C LYS A 892 20.60 -10.10 19.93
N ALA A 893 20.34 -8.92 19.36
CA ALA A 893 19.63 -7.85 20.07
C ALA A 893 18.22 -8.25 20.55
N SER A 894 17.48 -9.07 19.79
CA SER A 894 16.15 -9.53 20.23
C SER A 894 16.20 -10.48 21.44
N ASN A 895 17.38 -10.99 21.80
CA ASN A 895 17.61 -11.85 22.96
C ASN A 895 18.17 -11.05 24.16
N VAL A 896 18.04 -9.73 24.13
CA VAL A 896 18.38 -8.83 25.25
C VAL A 896 17.12 -8.09 25.69
N LEU A 897 16.62 -8.37 26.89
CA LEU A 897 15.47 -7.68 27.48
C LEU A 897 15.91 -6.41 28.20
N ILE A 898 15.10 -5.34 28.15
CA ILE A 898 15.31 -4.15 28.97
C ILE A 898 14.34 -4.15 30.14
N HIS A 899 14.86 -4.21 31.36
CA HIS A 899 14.05 -4.26 32.56
C HIS A 899 13.29 -2.94 32.75
N ARG A 900 11.95 -3.00 32.83
CA ARG A 900 11.05 -1.83 32.87
C ARG A 900 11.42 -0.81 33.95
N GLU A 901 11.75 -1.27 35.15
CA GLU A 901 12.01 -0.37 36.30
C GLU A 901 13.48 0.06 36.44
N THR A 902 14.44 -0.84 36.23
CA THR A 902 15.86 -0.55 36.47
C THR A 902 16.61 -0.10 35.22
N ASP A 903 15.98 -0.22 34.04
CA ASP A 903 16.57 0.09 32.75
C ASP A 903 17.86 -0.71 32.49
N ASP A 904 17.95 -1.91 33.04
CA ASP A 904 19.10 -2.81 32.89
C ASP A 904 18.88 -3.79 31.75
N ALA A 905 19.96 -4.12 31.03
CA ALA A 905 19.95 -5.11 29.96
C ALA A 905 20.13 -6.54 30.50
N TRP A 906 19.17 -7.41 30.22
CA TRP A 906 19.19 -8.82 30.64
C TRP A 906 19.35 -9.73 29.44
N ILE A 907 20.31 -10.63 29.50
CA ILE A 907 20.55 -11.62 28.45
C ILE A 907 19.63 -12.83 28.65
N ILE A 908 18.96 -13.27 27.58
CA ILE A 908 18.09 -14.44 27.58
C ILE A 908 18.44 -15.39 26.43
N ASP A 909 17.75 -16.53 26.39
CA ASP A 909 17.84 -17.57 25.35
C ASP A 909 19.22 -18.24 25.28
N PHE A 910 19.38 -19.26 26.11
CA PHE A 910 20.55 -20.15 26.09
C PHE A 910 20.24 -21.47 25.37
N GLY A 911 19.22 -21.48 24.50
CA GLY A 911 18.84 -22.65 23.73
C GLY A 911 19.87 -23.05 22.67
N GLY A 912 20.82 -22.16 22.35
CA GLY A 912 21.71 -22.32 21.20
C GLY A 912 21.00 -21.91 19.91
N GLY A 913 21.50 -22.37 18.76
CA GLY A 913 20.98 -21.94 17.46
C GLY A 913 21.87 -20.90 16.80
N TRP A 914 21.38 -20.27 15.73
CA TRP A 914 22.16 -19.32 14.95
C TRP A 914 21.24 -18.40 14.17
N THR A 915 21.53 -17.09 14.23
CA THR A 915 20.83 -16.06 13.45
C THR A 915 21.78 -15.42 12.46
N GLU A 916 21.39 -15.44 11.18
CA GLU A 916 22.13 -14.78 10.10
C GLU A 916 22.28 -13.28 10.39
N GLY A 917 23.45 -12.73 10.07
CA GLY A 917 23.76 -11.33 10.36
C GLY A 917 24.26 -11.05 11.79
N TRP A 918 24.05 -11.95 12.77
CA TRP A 918 24.52 -11.76 14.15
C TRP A 918 25.78 -12.56 14.49
N VAL A 919 25.86 -13.83 14.13
CA VAL A 919 27.08 -14.64 14.26
C VAL A 919 27.35 -15.31 12.90
N ASP A 920 28.57 -15.75 12.61
CA ASP A 920 28.80 -16.63 11.46
C ASP A 920 28.48 -18.09 11.84
N LYS A 921 27.79 -18.83 10.99
CA LYS A 921 27.30 -20.19 11.32
C LYS A 921 28.37 -21.14 11.89
N PRO A 922 29.63 -21.15 11.39
CA PRO A 922 30.71 -21.99 11.97
C PRO A 922 31.18 -21.57 13.36
N LEU A 923 30.93 -20.31 13.76
CA LEU A 923 31.33 -19.74 15.04
C LEU A 923 30.19 -19.80 16.08
N SER A 924 29.00 -20.25 15.70
CA SER A 924 27.88 -20.35 16.63
C SER A 924 28.21 -21.26 17.82
N GLY A 925 27.81 -20.84 19.03
CA GLY A 925 28.06 -21.57 20.27
C GLY A 925 29.50 -21.53 20.76
N THR A 926 30.37 -20.71 20.16
CA THR A 926 31.78 -20.53 20.58
C THR A 926 31.99 -19.17 21.24
N ILE A 927 33.04 -19.05 22.06
CA ILE A 927 33.47 -17.77 22.66
C ILE A 927 33.70 -16.71 21.56
N THR A 928 34.31 -17.09 20.45
CA THR A 928 34.55 -16.20 19.31
C THR A 928 33.24 -15.70 18.68
N GLY A 929 32.21 -16.55 18.63
CA GLY A 929 30.88 -16.16 18.15
C GLY A 929 30.17 -15.19 19.10
N ASP A 930 30.29 -15.41 20.40
CA ASP A 930 29.76 -14.49 21.41
C ASP A 930 30.48 -13.12 21.33
N GLU A 931 31.80 -13.09 21.15
CA GLU A 931 32.55 -11.84 20.96
C GLU A 931 32.09 -11.08 19.70
N MET A 932 31.84 -11.81 18.61
CA MET A 932 31.28 -11.24 17.39
C MET A 932 29.90 -10.63 17.64
N THR A 933 29.06 -11.32 18.42
CA THR A 933 27.74 -10.84 18.83
C THR A 933 27.86 -9.54 19.60
N VAL A 934 28.69 -9.50 20.65
CA VAL A 934 28.79 -8.30 21.48
C VAL A 934 29.29 -7.14 20.63
N LYS A 935 30.25 -7.35 19.73
CA LYS A 935 30.69 -6.30 18.80
C LYS A 935 29.55 -5.77 17.93
N LYS A 936 28.69 -6.66 17.44
CA LYS A 936 27.50 -6.26 16.67
C LYS A 936 26.44 -5.60 17.52
N ILE A 937 26.29 -5.95 18.80
CA ILE A 937 25.37 -5.25 19.72
C ILE A 937 25.88 -3.82 19.98
N PHE A 938 27.18 -3.62 20.16
CA PHE A 938 27.76 -2.26 20.25
C PHE A 938 27.53 -1.45 18.96
N GLY A 939 27.73 -2.08 17.80
CA GLY A 939 27.42 -1.47 16.50
C GLY A 939 25.92 -1.15 16.35
N TYR A 940 25.04 -2.07 16.73
CA TYR A 940 23.59 -1.91 16.72
C TYR A 940 23.16 -0.76 17.62
N LEU A 941 23.72 -0.69 18.83
CA LEU A 941 23.51 0.38 19.79
C LEU A 941 24.25 1.68 19.43
N GLN A 942 24.96 1.74 18.30
CA GLN A 942 25.72 2.92 17.85
C GLN A 942 26.64 3.51 18.94
N VAL A 943 27.35 2.64 19.67
CA VAL A 943 28.32 3.02 20.69
C VAL A 943 29.69 2.42 20.36
N LEU A 944 30.75 3.12 20.75
CA LEU A 944 32.12 2.65 20.56
C LEU A 944 32.37 1.41 21.42
N TYR A 945 32.93 0.39 20.78
CA TYR A 945 33.28 -0.92 21.36
C TYR A 945 34.45 -0.86 22.33
#